data_AF-A0A919FEL0-F1
#
_entry.id   AF-A0A919FEL0-F1
#
_cell.length_a   1.000
_cell.length_b   1.000
_cell.length_c   1.000
_cell.angle_alpha   90.00
_cell.angle_beta   90.00
_cell.angle_gamma   90.00
#
_symmetry.space_group_name_H-M   'P 1'
#
loop_
_entity.id
_entity.type
_entity.pdbx_description
1 polymer ?
#
loop_
_entity_poly.entity_id
_entity_poly.type
_entity_poly.pdbx_seq_one_letter_code
_entity_poly.pdbx_strand_id
1 'polypeptide(L)'
;MDQQEHGAGTARVPGGRSDGRTGGAGRGTTDACVAVRDSRPDDVPGGLPGERPAAGRAAGSAGLEGTPDPGLLRLAGWFAEASDEGAHDLFTAAFGLYGARHFGARQGAAGPQAPAPDEPGATDAVSWWHGPSAHAPAARLVREARPLPGLRRARRTAGAAPDATAPAGGGRRGKHRKPEPAPAPAGPQERSAAAERRIAARLLLAHPLITAAGPHGEGFPLIRRHRDWLTERFDTLLGYRLVVGPWHARLGKAGLGPGGARRLEHPGSGTPFTPGEYAQLAVALSVLVDAPERLPLGKLVAAVRAASPLPAAGRGPGPEADLAGALRVLTDWQVLSATGSGLDTLDPTAELTVDQELARALPAGPPALAADAGDLVRRAAEADPGTAVRRRLAETPVVLLDDLNEAERDWLVGQWHTVAGTFAGFLGLEAELRTEGVALLDPADELTDLALPGTGTLARAALLLVERLVEELRPLPGEPTAPAVPIPDALIDGALGDIADEYGLRAGWRRDYLADRTALRRDALDLLARMGLIAPTPRGTYPPGWLLRAPAARYAPEAQLLPAPGTGRHSRRDGTDDADDEDLAEYGEPGSYEEPAGYGGPAGPEAPAGHEAPYEESAPYGRVAELAAPGRAEPPARAGQVEAVVPPARGPAERPQELRA
;
A
#
# COMPACT_ATOMS: atom_id res chain seq x y z
N MET A 1 57.99 27.45 -45.02
CA MET A 1 56.84 28.36 -45.15
C MET A 1 55.78 28.05 -44.09
N ASP A 2 55.97 28.29 -42.78
CA ASP A 2 57.15 28.50 -41.91
C ASP A 2 56.69 28.13 -40.48
N GLN A 3 57.46 27.43 -39.62
CA GLN A 3 58.55 27.96 -38.78
C GLN A 3 58.11 29.18 -37.94
N GLN A 4 58.20 29.21 -36.59
CA GLN A 4 59.00 28.45 -35.60
C GLN A 4 58.26 28.35 -34.23
N GLU A 5 58.46 27.36 -33.35
CA GLU A 5 59.48 27.22 -32.25
C GLU A 5 59.54 28.40 -31.25
N HIS A 6 59.76 28.27 -29.93
CA HIS A 6 60.04 27.18 -28.96
C HIS A 6 59.30 27.58 -27.62
N GLY A 7 59.40 27.03 -26.39
CA GLY A 7 60.14 25.96 -25.67
C GLY A 7 59.69 26.01 -24.17
N ALA A 8 59.49 24.91 -23.42
CA ALA A 8 60.46 24.08 -22.68
C ALA A 8 60.84 24.58 -21.25
N GLY A 9 60.73 23.73 -20.20
CA GLY A 9 61.14 24.04 -18.81
C GLY A 9 60.39 23.29 -17.67
N THR A 10 60.43 21.95 -17.57
CA THR A 10 61.35 21.14 -16.72
C THR A 10 61.17 21.18 -15.18
N ALA A 11 60.32 20.27 -14.68
CA ALA A 11 60.45 19.41 -13.49
C ALA A 11 61.33 19.77 -12.25
N ARG A 12 60.76 19.54 -11.05
CA ARG A 12 61.38 18.63 -10.06
C ARG A 12 60.38 18.03 -9.05
N VAL A 13 60.67 16.80 -8.60
CA VAL A 13 59.99 16.07 -7.51
C VAL A 13 60.93 16.00 -6.30
N PRO A 14 60.39 16.07 -5.08
CA PRO A 14 60.86 15.21 -3.99
C PRO A 14 59.70 14.39 -3.40
N GLY A 15 59.93 13.10 -3.14
CA GLY A 15 58.94 12.22 -2.51
C GLY A 15 59.17 12.07 -1.00
N GLY A 16 58.08 11.92 -0.26
CA GLY A 16 58.06 11.52 1.15
C GLY A 16 56.85 10.60 1.42
N ARG A 17 57.00 9.61 2.29
CA ARG A 17 55.95 8.63 2.64
C ARG A 17 55.40 8.88 4.05
N SER A 18 54.18 8.36 4.29
CA SER A 18 53.54 8.14 5.61
C SER A 18 53.25 9.43 6.42
N ASP A 19 52.13 9.56 7.14
CA ASP A 19 51.28 8.52 7.75
C ASP A 19 49.81 8.96 7.96
N GLY A 20 48.96 8.00 8.36
CA GLY A 20 47.96 8.18 9.43
C GLY A 20 46.77 9.16 9.29
N ARG A 21 45.60 8.60 8.91
CA ARG A 21 44.25 8.75 9.54
C ARG A 21 43.55 10.13 9.68
N THR A 22 42.21 10.05 9.55
CA THR A 22 41.16 11.00 9.98
C THR A 22 40.99 12.34 9.23
N GLY A 23 39.75 12.84 9.23
CA GLY A 23 39.34 14.14 8.68
C GLY A 23 38.54 14.00 7.39
N GLY A 24 37.28 14.44 7.39
CA GLY A 24 36.45 14.54 6.19
C GLY A 24 35.61 15.82 6.22
N ALA A 25 35.41 16.45 5.06
CA ALA A 25 34.46 17.54 4.80
C ALA A 25 34.45 17.90 3.29
N GLY A 26 33.38 18.55 2.82
CA GLY A 26 33.24 19.08 1.45
C GLY A 26 32.50 18.11 0.52
N ARG A 27 31.17 18.21 0.34
CA ARG A 27 30.37 19.22 -0.38
C ARG A 27 30.62 19.28 -1.89
N GLY A 28 29.54 19.12 -2.66
CA GLY A 28 29.49 19.22 -4.13
C GLY A 28 28.10 19.55 -4.68
N THR A 29 27.24 20.21 -3.90
CA THR A 29 25.92 20.67 -4.34
C THR A 29 26.05 21.99 -5.10
N THR A 30 25.73 22.00 -6.40
CA THR A 30 25.77 23.19 -7.24
C THR A 30 24.48 24.00 -7.11
N ASP A 31 24.53 25.12 -6.37
CA ASP A 31 23.45 26.11 -6.40
C ASP A 31 23.33 26.77 -7.78
N ALA A 32 22.12 26.81 -8.32
CA ALA A 32 21.79 27.56 -9.54
C ALA A 32 21.20 28.92 -9.15
N CYS A 33 22.01 29.97 -9.22
CA CYS A 33 21.61 31.31 -8.79
C CYS A 33 20.53 31.91 -9.72
N VAL A 34 19.31 32.09 -9.20
CA VAL A 34 18.26 32.87 -9.88
C VAL A 34 18.56 34.36 -9.75
N ALA A 35 18.66 35.06 -10.89
CA ALA A 35 18.99 36.48 -10.93
C ALA A 35 17.79 37.36 -10.54
N VAL A 36 17.88 38.05 -9.40
CA VAL A 36 16.95 39.11 -9.01
C VAL A 36 17.16 40.33 -9.91
N ARG A 37 16.07 40.95 -10.37
CA ARG A 37 16.09 42.24 -11.09
C ARG A 37 15.68 43.36 -10.13
N ASP A 38 16.60 44.29 -9.89
CA ASP A 38 16.28 45.54 -9.18
C ASP A 38 15.40 46.46 -10.04
N SER A 39 14.33 46.97 -9.42
CA SER A 39 13.54 48.10 -9.94
C SER A 39 13.84 49.34 -9.11
N ARG A 40 14.27 50.43 -9.75
CA ARG A 40 14.50 51.72 -9.09
C ARG A 40 13.16 52.42 -8.78
N PRO A 41 13.07 53.17 -7.67
CA PRO A 41 11.99 54.13 -7.45
C PRO A 41 12.29 55.45 -8.17
N ASP A 42 11.25 56.09 -8.72
CA ASP A 42 11.22 57.51 -9.05
C ASP A 42 10.15 58.19 -8.19
N ASP A 43 10.52 59.28 -7.52
CA ASP A 43 9.61 60.13 -6.73
C ASP A 43 8.96 61.22 -7.60
N VAL A 44 7.70 61.57 -7.31
CA VAL A 44 7.16 62.96 -7.27
C VAL A 44 5.70 62.93 -6.77
N PRO A 45 5.25 63.83 -5.86
CA PRO A 45 3.98 63.66 -5.15
C PRO A 45 2.84 64.62 -5.57
N GLY A 46 1.59 64.25 -5.23
CA GLY A 46 0.52 65.21 -4.91
C GLY A 46 -0.84 65.00 -5.60
N GLY A 47 -1.87 64.67 -4.82
CA GLY A 47 -3.28 64.66 -5.28
C GLY A 47 -4.24 64.11 -4.21
N LEU A 48 -5.28 64.87 -3.85
CA LEU A 48 -6.32 64.48 -2.88
C LEU A 48 -7.58 63.93 -3.60
N PRO A 49 -8.45 63.16 -2.91
CA PRO A 49 -9.41 62.28 -3.58
C PRO A 49 -10.68 62.99 -4.07
N GLY A 50 -11.28 62.43 -5.13
CA GLY A 50 -12.61 62.77 -5.64
C GLY A 50 -13.35 61.52 -6.10
N GLU A 51 -14.68 61.53 -6.04
CA GLU A 51 -15.51 60.35 -6.28
C GLU A 51 -15.78 60.04 -7.76
N ARG A 52 -15.84 58.74 -8.06
CA ARG A 52 -16.66 58.02 -9.08
C ARG A 52 -17.10 58.78 -10.34
N PRO A 53 -16.98 58.10 -11.51
CA PRO A 53 -18.19 57.42 -11.97
C PRO A 53 -17.97 55.94 -12.35
N ALA A 54 -19.05 55.16 -12.30
CA ALA A 54 -19.08 53.83 -12.92
C ALA A 54 -19.25 53.96 -14.44
N ALA A 55 -18.37 53.35 -15.21
CA ALA A 55 -18.47 53.26 -16.67
C ALA A 55 -18.12 51.85 -17.13
N GLY A 56 -19.10 51.15 -17.71
CA GLY A 56 -18.88 49.80 -18.24
C GLY A 56 -17.97 49.84 -19.46
N ARG A 57 -16.77 49.27 -19.35
CA ARG A 57 -15.98 48.83 -20.51
C ARG A 57 -16.23 47.34 -20.72
N ALA A 58 -16.58 46.97 -21.96
CA ALA A 58 -16.55 45.57 -22.35
C ALA A 58 -15.12 45.04 -22.15
N ALA A 59 -14.97 43.95 -21.39
CA ALA A 59 -13.68 43.33 -21.17
C ALA A 59 -13.22 42.65 -22.46
N GLY A 60 -12.35 43.33 -23.21
CA GLY A 60 -11.57 42.69 -24.27
C GLY A 60 -10.77 41.52 -23.70
N SER A 61 -10.46 40.54 -24.55
CA SER A 61 -9.83 39.27 -24.18
C SER A 61 -8.34 39.41 -23.81
N ALA A 62 -8.05 40.17 -22.75
CA ALA A 62 -6.82 40.01 -22.00
C ALA A 62 -6.87 38.64 -21.30
N GLY A 63 -6.05 37.72 -21.80
CA GLY A 63 -5.80 36.42 -21.18
C GLY A 63 -5.15 36.59 -19.80
N LEU A 64 -4.82 35.46 -19.15
CA LEU A 64 -4.02 35.52 -17.94
C LEU A 64 -2.58 35.90 -18.32
N GLU A 65 -2.04 36.95 -17.70
CA GLU A 65 -0.71 37.48 -17.98
C GLU A 65 0.38 36.64 -17.29
N GLY A 66 0.48 35.38 -17.69
CA GLY A 66 1.48 34.41 -17.21
C GLY A 66 1.88 33.44 -18.32
N THR A 67 3.11 32.96 -18.29
CA THR A 67 3.58 31.90 -19.21
C THR A 67 3.37 30.55 -18.53
N PRO A 68 2.61 29.60 -19.11
CA PRO A 68 2.35 28.33 -18.44
C PRO A 68 3.65 27.53 -18.21
N ASP A 69 3.76 26.85 -17.06
CA ASP A 69 4.98 26.10 -16.72
C ASP A 69 5.28 25.00 -17.76
N PRO A 70 6.45 25.04 -18.44
CA PRO A 70 6.75 24.12 -19.54
C PRO A 70 7.08 22.69 -19.06
N GLY A 71 7.38 22.50 -17.77
CA GLY A 71 7.54 21.18 -17.18
C GLY A 71 6.20 20.49 -16.96
N LEU A 72 5.21 21.22 -16.44
CA LEU A 72 3.85 20.76 -16.24
C LEU A 72 3.12 20.54 -17.58
N LEU A 73 3.36 21.39 -18.60
CA LEU A 73 2.87 21.11 -19.96
C LEU A 73 3.48 19.83 -20.56
N ARG A 74 4.78 19.55 -20.32
CA ARG A 74 5.41 18.28 -20.74
C ARG A 74 4.78 17.08 -20.02
N LEU A 75 4.56 17.21 -18.71
CA LEU A 75 3.91 16.19 -17.89
C LEU A 75 2.46 15.90 -18.35
N ALA A 76 1.72 16.93 -18.79
CA ALA A 76 0.39 16.75 -19.38
C ALA A 76 0.41 15.89 -20.65
N GLY A 77 1.40 16.09 -21.53
CA GLY A 77 1.62 15.25 -22.71
C GLY A 77 1.89 13.79 -22.32
N TRP A 78 2.80 13.57 -21.36
CA TRP A 78 3.11 12.22 -20.85
C TRP A 78 1.91 11.51 -20.25
N PHE A 79 1.03 12.22 -19.53
CA PHE A 79 -0.23 11.64 -19.04
C PHE A 79 -1.16 11.23 -20.18
N ALA A 80 -1.35 12.06 -21.22
CA ALA A 80 -2.26 11.77 -22.31
C ALA A 80 -1.80 10.61 -23.23
N GLU A 81 -0.51 10.31 -23.27
CA GLU A 81 0.05 9.17 -24.01
C GLU A 81 0.06 7.85 -23.19
N ALA A 82 -0.12 7.93 -21.87
CA ALA A 82 0.01 6.78 -20.97
C ALA A 82 -1.17 5.78 -21.02
N SER A 83 -0.92 4.57 -20.51
CA SER A 83 -1.96 3.68 -20.01
C SER A 83 -2.42 4.12 -18.62
N ASP A 84 -3.56 3.64 -18.13
CA ASP A 84 -4.07 3.95 -16.78
C ASP A 84 -3.03 3.61 -15.69
N GLU A 85 -2.40 2.43 -15.78
CA GLU A 85 -1.28 2.00 -14.92
C GLU A 85 -0.09 2.99 -14.98
N GLY A 86 0.33 3.37 -16.20
CA GLY A 86 1.43 4.32 -16.39
C GLY A 86 1.11 5.73 -15.91
N ALA A 87 -0.15 6.17 -16.03
CA ALA A 87 -0.61 7.45 -15.48
C ALA A 87 -0.62 7.42 -13.95
N HIS A 88 -0.93 6.28 -13.33
CA HIS A 88 -0.83 6.12 -11.88
C HIS A 88 0.63 6.14 -11.40
N ASP A 89 1.57 5.45 -12.08
CA ASP A 89 3.01 5.54 -11.78
C ASP A 89 3.54 6.98 -11.97
N LEU A 90 3.15 7.67 -13.05
CA LEU A 90 3.49 9.08 -13.30
C LEU A 90 2.97 10.02 -12.20
N PHE A 91 1.71 9.85 -11.78
CA PHE A 91 1.15 10.65 -10.68
C PHE A 91 1.89 10.41 -9.36
N THR A 92 2.20 9.14 -9.07
CA THR A 92 2.99 8.72 -7.90
C THR A 92 4.36 9.41 -7.89
N ALA A 93 5.05 9.45 -9.03
CA ALA A 93 6.37 10.06 -9.19
C ALA A 93 6.36 11.60 -9.22
N ALA A 94 5.37 12.22 -9.87
CA ALA A 94 5.30 13.67 -10.04
C ALA A 94 4.75 14.41 -8.81
N PHE A 95 3.80 13.80 -8.09
CA PHE A 95 3.08 14.45 -7.00
C PHE A 95 3.29 13.80 -5.63
N GLY A 96 3.38 12.48 -5.52
CA GLY A 96 3.51 11.83 -4.20
C GLY A 96 2.34 12.09 -3.23
N LEU A 97 1.16 12.47 -3.76
CA LEU A 97 -0.03 12.87 -3.00
C LEU A 97 -0.93 11.65 -2.72
N TYR A 98 -0.45 10.74 -1.88
CA TYR A 98 -1.14 9.49 -1.52
C TYR A 98 -0.84 9.03 -0.09
N GLY A 99 -1.74 8.24 0.51
CA GLY A 99 -1.58 7.69 1.85
C GLY A 99 -0.55 6.56 1.94
N ALA A 100 0.09 6.41 3.11
CA ALA A 100 0.78 5.17 3.48
C ALA A 100 -0.23 4.01 3.60
N ARG A 101 0.26 2.76 3.52
CA ARG A 101 -0.54 1.54 3.62
C ARG A 101 0.10 0.57 4.59
N HIS A 102 -0.62 0.20 5.63
CA HIS A 102 -0.18 -0.73 6.67
C HIS A 102 -1.31 -1.69 7.04
N PHE A 103 -0.97 -2.91 7.46
CA PHE A 103 -1.96 -3.83 8.03
C PHE A 103 -2.29 -3.41 9.47
N GLY A 104 -3.57 -3.34 9.83
CA GLY A 104 -3.97 -3.17 11.24
C GLY A 104 -3.42 -4.29 12.12
N ALA A 105 -3.01 -3.97 13.36
CA ALA A 105 -2.40 -4.94 14.27
C ALA A 105 -3.36 -6.07 14.72
N ARG A 106 -2.78 -7.15 15.24
CA ARG A 106 -3.52 -8.34 15.72
C ARG A 106 -4.39 -7.97 16.93
N GLN A 107 -5.67 -8.32 16.89
CA GLN A 107 -6.54 -8.15 18.05
C GLN A 107 -6.26 -9.20 19.13
N GLY A 108 -6.12 -8.75 20.38
CA GLY A 108 -6.17 -9.61 21.56
C GLY A 108 -4.89 -10.37 21.94
N ALA A 109 -3.77 -10.17 21.23
CA ALA A 109 -2.48 -10.72 21.61
C ALA A 109 -1.45 -9.59 21.75
N ALA A 110 -0.59 -9.66 22.78
CA ALA A 110 0.72 -9.04 22.66
C ALA A 110 1.44 -9.75 21.50
N GLY A 111 1.98 -8.99 20.55
CA GLY A 111 2.71 -9.56 19.42
C GLY A 111 3.86 -10.45 19.89
N PRO A 112 4.30 -11.44 19.07
CA PRO A 112 5.47 -12.24 19.40
C PRO A 112 6.65 -11.29 19.61
N GLN A 113 7.07 -11.16 20.87
CA GLN A 113 8.15 -10.27 21.26
C GLN A 113 9.41 -10.73 20.52
N ALA A 114 10.02 -9.83 19.74
CA ALA A 114 11.16 -10.18 18.90
C ALA A 114 12.20 -10.94 19.74
N PRO A 115 12.64 -12.13 19.30
CA PRO A 115 13.41 -13.04 20.14
C PRO A 115 14.67 -12.35 20.64
N ALA A 116 15.06 -12.66 21.88
CA ALA A 116 16.25 -12.08 22.48
C ALA A 116 17.46 -12.41 21.59
N PRO A 117 18.40 -11.46 21.37
CA PRO A 117 19.47 -11.61 20.38
C PRO A 117 20.49 -12.73 20.71
N ASP A 118 20.34 -13.38 21.87
CA ASP A 118 21.24 -14.39 22.41
C ASP A 118 20.63 -15.81 22.48
N GLU A 119 19.44 -16.06 21.90
CA GLU A 119 18.86 -17.43 21.82
C GLU A 119 19.34 -18.22 20.59
N PRO A 120 20.18 -19.27 20.75
CA PRO A 120 20.68 -20.07 19.63
C PRO A 120 19.58 -20.99 19.07
N GLY A 121 18.92 -20.52 18.02
CA GLY A 121 17.81 -21.20 17.36
C GLY A 121 16.76 -20.24 16.78
N ALA A 122 16.79 -18.96 17.17
CA ALA A 122 15.83 -17.93 16.76
C ALA A 122 15.94 -17.45 15.29
N THR A 123 16.70 -18.15 14.43
CA THR A 123 16.91 -17.81 13.01
C THR A 123 15.79 -18.29 12.10
N ASP A 124 15.05 -19.32 12.52
CA ASP A 124 14.00 -19.94 11.72
C ASP A 124 12.70 -19.14 11.87
N ALA A 125 12.67 -17.96 11.24
CA ALA A 125 11.47 -17.13 11.16
C ALA A 125 10.31 -17.97 10.60
N VAL A 126 9.15 -17.93 11.25
CA VAL A 126 7.99 -18.72 10.80
C VAL A 126 7.45 -18.13 9.50
N SER A 127 7.15 -18.94 8.48
CA SER A 127 6.45 -18.51 7.25
C SER A 127 5.10 -17.85 7.54
N TRP A 128 4.63 -16.90 6.72
CA TRP A 128 3.25 -16.41 6.81
C TRP A 128 2.21 -17.51 6.61
N TRP A 129 2.44 -18.47 5.71
CA TRP A 129 1.48 -19.54 5.37
C TRP A 129 1.09 -20.39 6.58
N HIS A 130 2.05 -20.66 7.47
CA HIS A 130 1.90 -21.47 8.68
C HIS A 130 2.00 -20.66 9.97
N GLY A 131 2.11 -19.34 9.86
CA GLY A 131 2.25 -18.43 10.98
C GLY A 131 0.92 -18.20 11.71
N PRO A 132 0.95 -17.85 13.00
CA PRO A 132 -0.27 -17.49 13.72
C PRO A 132 -1.00 -16.31 13.06
N SER A 133 -2.24 -16.51 12.63
CA SER A 133 -3.00 -15.51 11.85
C SER A 133 -3.52 -14.36 12.71
N ALA A 134 -3.61 -13.15 12.16
CA ALA A 134 -3.84 -11.93 12.95
C ALA A 134 -5.32 -11.58 13.17
N HIS A 135 -6.23 -12.29 12.50
CA HIS A 135 -7.66 -12.01 12.50
C HIS A 135 -8.47 -13.21 13.00
N ALA A 136 -9.57 -12.93 13.70
CA ALA A 136 -10.63 -13.92 13.89
C ALA A 136 -11.28 -14.24 12.53
N PRO A 137 -11.83 -15.46 12.30
CA PRO A 137 -12.36 -15.87 11.00
C PRO A 137 -13.30 -14.84 10.37
N ALA A 138 -13.19 -14.62 9.06
CA ALA A 138 -13.95 -13.60 8.34
C ALA A 138 -15.46 -13.83 8.49
N ALA A 139 -15.92 -15.08 8.42
CA ALA A 139 -17.31 -15.45 8.69
C ALA A 139 -17.81 -15.01 10.09
N ARG A 140 -16.93 -14.92 11.09
CA ARG A 140 -17.24 -14.38 12.42
C ARG A 140 -17.27 -12.85 12.41
N LEU A 141 -16.23 -12.20 11.87
CA LEU A 141 -16.16 -10.73 11.78
C LEU A 141 -17.35 -10.15 10.98
N VAL A 142 -17.74 -10.79 9.87
CA VAL A 142 -18.90 -10.40 9.05
C VAL A 142 -20.23 -10.54 9.81
N ARG A 143 -20.35 -11.50 10.74
CA ARG A 143 -21.53 -11.68 11.60
C ARG A 143 -21.55 -10.73 12.80
N GLU A 144 -20.39 -10.41 13.37
CA GLU A 144 -20.24 -9.56 14.56
C GLU A 144 -20.14 -8.05 14.26
N ALA A 145 -20.01 -7.66 12.99
CA ALA A 145 -19.79 -6.27 12.52
C ALA A 145 -20.95 -5.30 12.81
N ARG A 146 -21.07 -4.89 14.08
CA ARG A 146 -21.70 -3.62 14.50
C ARG A 146 -20.98 -2.42 13.85
N PRO A 147 -21.65 -1.26 13.69
CA PRO A 147 -21.01 -0.07 13.16
C PRO A 147 -19.80 0.34 14.03
N LEU A 148 -18.65 0.55 13.40
CA LEU A 148 -17.45 1.07 14.05
C LEU A 148 -17.73 2.43 14.70
N PRO A 149 -17.22 2.72 15.90
CA PRO A 149 -17.35 4.04 16.51
C PRO A 149 -16.66 5.10 15.66
N GLY A 150 -17.43 5.98 15.03
CA GLY A 150 -16.90 7.05 14.19
C GLY A 150 -15.98 8.01 14.97
N LEU A 151 -14.88 8.41 14.33
CA LEU A 151 -13.80 9.27 14.86
C LEU A 151 -14.29 10.42 15.75
N ARG A 152 -14.31 10.21 17.07
CA ARG A 152 -14.59 11.26 18.07
C ARG A 152 -13.77 11.11 19.35
N ARG A 153 -12.70 11.92 19.40
CA ARG A 153 -11.97 12.37 20.61
C ARG A 153 -11.27 11.29 21.44
N ALA A 154 -9.94 11.26 21.34
CA ALA A 154 -9.07 10.63 22.33
C ALA A 154 -9.32 11.26 23.73
N ARG A 155 -10.15 10.61 24.55
CA ARG A 155 -10.49 11.08 25.90
C ARG A 155 -9.56 10.41 26.91
N ARG A 156 -8.79 11.23 27.63
CA ARG A 156 -7.82 10.77 28.65
C ARG A 156 -8.44 9.75 29.60
N THR A 157 -7.90 8.54 29.63
CA THR A 157 -7.99 7.62 30.78
C THR A 157 -6.72 7.77 31.60
N ALA A 158 -6.88 8.02 32.91
CA ALA A 158 -5.76 8.18 33.83
C ALA A 158 -6.01 7.34 35.08
N GLY A 159 -5.01 6.53 35.45
CA GLY A 159 -4.87 5.95 36.79
C GLY A 159 -5.81 4.81 37.15
N ALA A 160 -5.32 3.58 37.05
CA ALA A 160 -5.52 2.54 38.05
C ALA A 160 -4.35 1.55 37.97
N ALA A 161 -3.64 1.34 39.08
CA ALA A 161 -2.60 0.32 39.20
C ALA A 161 -3.01 -0.68 40.30
N PRO A 162 -2.79 -1.99 40.12
CA PRO A 162 -2.89 -2.94 41.22
C PRO A 162 -1.54 -3.02 41.96
N ASP A 163 -1.54 -2.70 43.25
CA ASP A 163 -0.42 -3.01 44.14
C ASP A 163 -0.30 -4.53 44.35
N ALA A 164 0.91 -5.06 44.31
CA ALA A 164 1.24 -6.42 44.74
C ALA A 164 2.63 -6.44 45.39
N THR A 165 2.68 -6.50 46.73
CA THR A 165 3.94 -6.50 47.50
C THR A 165 4.16 -7.87 48.16
N ALA A 166 5.28 -8.51 47.86
CA ALA A 166 5.82 -9.66 48.60
C ALA A 166 7.36 -9.67 48.54
N PRO A 167 8.08 -10.14 49.58
CA PRO A 167 9.52 -9.92 49.70
C PRO A 167 10.39 -11.07 49.15
N ALA A 168 11.59 -10.72 48.64
CA ALA A 168 12.65 -11.67 48.32
C ALA A 168 13.78 -11.61 49.38
N GLY A 169 14.23 -12.78 49.84
CA GLY A 169 15.28 -12.92 50.87
C GLY A 169 16.70 -12.60 50.37
N GLY A 170 17.60 -12.27 51.30
CA GLY A 170 18.96 -11.80 50.97
C GLY A 170 19.95 -12.91 50.61
N GLY A 171 20.44 -12.93 49.37
CA GLY A 171 21.62 -13.68 48.92
C GLY A 171 22.89 -12.80 48.82
N ARG A 172 24.08 -13.37 49.05
CA ARG A 172 25.34 -12.59 49.14
C ARG A 172 26.05 -12.37 47.79
N ARG A 173 26.16 -11.09 47.41
CA ARG A 173 27.17 -10.44 46.55
C ARG A 173 28.21 -11.34 45.85
N GLY A 174 28.05 -11.54 44.53
CA GLY A 174 29.17 -11.69 43.60
C GLY A 174 29.71 -10.32 43.17
N LYS A 175 31.03 -10.15 43.03
CA LYS A 175 31.64 -8.90 42.51
C LYS A 175 31.67 -8.92 40.98
N HIS A 176 30.62 -8.41 40.33
CA HIS A 176 30.64 -8.18 38.89
C HIS A 176 30.81 -6.70 38.54
N ARG A 177 31.37 -6.47 37.35
CA ARG A 177 31.76 -5.17 36.79
C ARG A 177 30.57 -4.23 36.80
N LYS A 178 30.75 -3.01 37.34
CA LYS A 178 29.69 -1.98 37.38
C LYS A 178 29.19 -1.75 35.93
N PRO A 179 27.92 -2.02 35.61
CA PRO A 179 27.38 -1.69 34.30
C PRO A 179 27.41 -0.18 34.12
N GLU A 180 27.62 0.26 32.89
CA GLU A 180 27.49 1.66 32.51
C GLU A 180 26.03 2.10 32.79
N PRO A 181 25.80 3.27 33.42
CA PRO A 181 24.44 3.66 33.79
C PRO A 181 23.60 3.85 32.53
N ALA A 182 22.58 3.03 32.36
CA ALA A 182 21.61 3.16 31.29
C ALA A 182 21.06 4.61 31.26
N PRO A 183 20.82 5.19 30.07
CA PRO A 183 20.32 6.55 29.95
C PRO A 183 19.03 6.70 30.76
N ALA A 184 18.94 7.79 31.54
CA ALA A 184 17.82 8.00 32.45
C ALA A 184 16.48 7.97 31.68
N PRO A 185 15.42 7.34 32.23
CA PRO A 185 14.16 7.19 31.54
C PRO A 185 13.55 8.55 31.22
N ALA A 186 13.24 8.78 29.95
CA ALA A 186 12.87 10.08 29.41
C ALA A 186 11.79 10.80 30.25
N GLY A 187 12.00 12.10 30.47
CA GLY A 187 11.14 12.94 31.28
C GLY A 187 9.70 12.96 30.74
N PRO A 188 8.68 13.24 31.58
CA PRO A 188 7.29 13.32 31.13
C PRO A 188 7.09 14.26 29.92
N GLN A 189 7.82 15.38 29.90
CA GLN A 189 7.82 16.35 28.81
C GLN A 189 8.41 15.78 27.51
N GLU A 190 9.49 15.00 27.59
CA GLU A 190 10.15 14.38 26.43
C GLU A 190 9.28 13.28 25.82
N ARG A 191 8.62 12.48 26.67
CA ARG A 191 7.61 11.49 26.26
C ARG A 191 6.40 12.16 25.61
N SER A 192 5.90 13.27 26.16
CA SER A 192 4.84 14.06 25.54
C SER A 192 5.27 14.59 24.17
N ALA A 193 6.48 15.17 24.06
CA ALA A 193 7.02 15.66 22.80
C ALA A 193 7.28 14.54 21.78
N ALA A 194 7.63 13.31 22.22
CA ALA A 194 7.76 12.15 21.35
C ALA A 194 6.39 11.69 20.80
N ALA A 195 5.36 11.66 21.63
CA ALA A 195 3.99 11.34 21.20
C ALA A 195 3.42 12.40 20.23
N GLU A 196 3.59 13.68 20.53
CA GLU A 196 3.22 14.79 19.63
C GLU A 196 3.90 14.68 18.27
N ARG A 197 5.21 14.41 18.25
CA ARG A 197 6.00 14.23 17.03
C ARG A 197 5.54 13.01 16.22
N ARG A 198 5.23 11.89 16.88
CA ARG A 198 4.65 10.70 16.25
C ARG A 198 3.32 11.01 15.58
N ILE A 199 2.40 11.68 16.27
CA ILE A 199 1.09 12.06 15.72
C ILE A 199 1.27 12.94 14.47
N ALA A 200 2.13 13.95 14.52
CA ALA A 200 2.41 14.81 13.38
C ALA A 200 3.07 14.08 12.20
N ALA A 201 4.00 13.14 12.47
CA ALA A 201 4.65 12.34 11.43
C ALA A 201 3.69 11.34 10.77
N ARG A 202 2.84 10.67 11.56
CA ARG A 202 1.78 9.78 11.05
C ARG A 202 0.80 10.53 10.16
N LEU A 203 0.33 11.70 10.62
CA LEU A 203 -0.60 12.54 9.86
C LEU A 203 -0.04 12.97 8.50
N LEU A 204 1.26 13.30 8.41
CA LEU A 204 1.93 13.64 7.15
C LEU A 204 2.16 12.44 6.21
N LEU A 205 2.25 11.21 6.74
CA LEU A 205 2.35 10.00 5.92
C LEU A 205 0.99 9.49 5.43
N ALA A 206 -0.07 9.65 6.22
CA ALA A 206 -1.45 9.41 5.79
C ALA A 206 -1.92 10.46 4.77
N HIS A 207 -1.57 11.74 4.98
CA HIS A 207 -1.99 12.85 4.13
C HIS A 207 -0.78 13.76 3.80
N PRO A 208 -0.10 13.55 2.65
CA PRO A 208 1.11 14.31 2.26
C PRO A 208 0.89 15.78 1.93
N LEU A 209 -0.34 16.26 2.07
CA LEU A 209 -0.72 17.67 2.09
C LEU A 209 -1.68 17.90 3.27
N ILE A 210 -1.35 18.87 4.12
CA ILE A 210 -2.17 19.35 5.23
C ILE A 210 -2.32 20.86 5.08
N THR A 211 -3.55 21.36 4.95
CA THR A 211 -3.87 22.78 4.90
C THR A 211 -4.58 23.22 6.18
N ALA A 212 -4.36 24.46 6.63
CA ALA A 212 -4.93 25.00 7.86
C ALA A 212 -6.46 25.11 7.83
N ALA A 213 -7.06 25.24 6.65
CA ALA A 213 -8.49 25.26 6.41
C ALA A 213 -9.04 23.90 5.93
N GLY A 214 -8.20 22.86 5.84
CA GLY A 214 -8.56 21.54 5.32
C GLY A 214 -9.18 20.60 6.35
N PRO A 215 -9.64 19.40 5.93
CA PRO A 215 -10.23 18.41 6.83
C PRO A 215 -9.27 17.94 7.94
N HIS A 216 -7.96 18.10 7.75
CA HIS A 216 -6.92 17.76 8.72
C HIS A 216 -6.28 18.99 9.41
N GLY A 217 -6.88 20.18 9.26
CA GLY A 217 -6.33 21.46 9.73
C GLY A 217 -6.07 21.53 11.24
N GLU A 218 -6.81 20.77 12.07
CA GLU A 218 -6.55 20.66 13.51
C GLU A 218 -5.13 20.14 13.83
N GLY A 219 -4.52 19.37 12.93
CA GLY A 219 -3.14 18.86 13.07
C GLY A 219 -2.04 19.84 12.62
N PHE A 220 -2.37 20.86 11.82
CA PHE A 220 -1.39 21.79 11.27
C PHE A 220 -0.58 22.56 12.34
N PRO A 221 -1.19 23.06 13.45
CA PRO A 221 -0.42 23.68 14.54
C PRO A 221 0.61 22.75 15.19
N LEU A 222 0.34 21.45 15.23
CA LEU A 222 1.24 20.43 15.79
C LEU A 222 2.44 20.18 14.87
N ILE A 223 2.19 20.06 13.57
CA ILE A 223 3.25 19.98 12.54
C ILE A 223 4.12 21.24 12.61
N ARG A 224 3.52 22.44 12.62
CA ARG A 224 4.26 23.71 12.66
C ARG A 224 5.11 23.86 13.92
N ARG A 225 4.66 23.34 15.07
CA ARG A 225 5.40 23.32 16.34
C ARG A 225 6.63 22.41 16.33
N HIS A 226 6.60 21.32 15.57
CA HIS A 226 7.68 20.32 15.48
C HIS A 226 8.42 20.32 14.13
N ARG A 227 8.18 21.33 13.28
CA ARG A 227 8.55 21.34 11.85
C ARG A 227 10.04 21.06 11.60
N ASP A 228 10.92 21.62 12.43
CA ASP A 228 12.37 21.58 12.19
C ASP A 228 12.88 20.13 12.36
N TRP A 229 12.44 19.47 13.44
CA TRP A 229 12.67 18.04 13.68
C TRP A 229 11.96 17.15 12.66
N LEU A 230 10.70 17.44 12.30
CA LEU A 230 9.98 16.65 11.30
C LEU A 230 10.71 16.69 9.95
N THR A 231 11.21 17.85 9.53
CA THR A 231 11.98 18.01 8.29
C THR A 231 13.27 17.23 8.34
N GLU A 232 14.08 17.38 9.40
CA GLU A 232 15.32 16.62 9.61
C GLU A 232 15.07 15.10 9.58
N ARG A 233 13.99 14.63 10.21
CA ARG A 233 13.69 13.19 10.30
C ARG A 233 13.12 12.60 9.02
N PHE A 234 12.28 13.31 8.28
CA PHE A 234 11.78 12.84 6.98
C PHE A 234 12.89 12.82 5.93
N ASP A 235 13.78 13.81 5.94
CA ASP A 235 14.97 13.85 5.08
C ASP A 235 15.95 12.72 5.44
N THR A 236 16.40 12.64 6.70
CA THR A 236 17.39 11.64 7.14
C THR A 236 16.90 10.19 7.02
N LEU A 237 15.60 9.93 7.26
CA LEU A 237 15.08 8.55 7.27
C LEU A 237 14.63 8.08 5.88
N LEU A 238 13.93 8.93 5.12
CA LEU A 238 13.24 8.55 3.88
C LEU A 238 13.71 9.38 2.66
N GLY A 239 14.55 10.39 2.84
CA GLY A 239 14.90 11.35 1.79
C GLY A 239 13.68 12.12 1.28
N TYR A 240 12.75 12.47 2.18
CA TYR A 240 11.50 13.17 1.86
C TYR A 240 11.53 14.62 2.33
N ARG A 241 11.30 15.54 1.38
CA ARG A 241 11.30 16.98 1.64
C ARG A 241 9.98 17.42 2.27
N LEU A 242 10.01 17.84 3.54
CA LEU A 242 8.90 18.52 4.16
C LEU A 242 8.99 20.04 3.94
N VAL A 243 7.97 20.63 3.31
CA VAL A 243 7.79 22.08 3.21
C VAL A 243 6.67 22.49 4.17
N VAL A 244 6.88 23.54 4.97
CA VAL A 244 5.87 24.09 5.89
C VAL A 244 5.76 25.59 5.65
N GLY A 245 4.76 25.98 4.85
CA GLY A 245 4.40 27.37 4.59
C GLY A 245 3.59 28.01 5.74
N PRO A 246 3.03 29.21 5.54
CA PRO A 246 2.24 29.90 6.55
C PRO A 246 0.95 29.15 6.92
N TRP A 247 0.31 28.53 5.91
CA TRP A 247 -1.03 27.93 6.01
C TRP A 247 -1.09 26.46 5.55
N HIS A 248 0.02 25.87 5.10
CA HIS A 248 0.06 24.47 4.66
C HIS A 248 1.35 23.76 5.08
N ALA A 249 1.30 22.43 5.16
CA ALA A 249 2.45 21.55 5.26
C ALA A 249 2.35 20.46 4.19
N ARG A 250 3.47 20.19 3.51
CA ARG A 250 3.55 19.41 2.28
C ARG A 250 4.74 18.47 2.36
N LEU A 251 4.48 17.16 2.44
CA LEU A 251 5.51 16.12 2.45
C LEU A 251 5.73 15.61 1.02
N GLY A 252 6.82 16.02 0.39
CA GLY A 252 7.27 15.49 -0.90
C GLY A 252 7.75 14.05 -0.76
N LYS A 253 6.81 13.10 -0.79
CA LYS A 253 7.10 11.68 -1.02
C LYS A 253 7.72 11.49 -2.40
N ALA A 254 8.65 10.55 -2.49
CA ALA A 254 9.26 10.12 -3.73
C ALA A 254 8.62 8.80 -4.18
N GLY A 255 8.43 8.60 -5.49
CA GLY A 255 7.73 7.41 -6.00
C GLY A 255 8.48 6.11 -5.70
N LEU A 256 7.74 5.02 -5.48
CA LEU A 256 8.31 3.69 -5.14
C LEU A 256 8.84 2.89 -6.35
N GLY A 257 8.90 3.50 -7.53
CA GLY A 257 9.27 2.88 -8.80
C GLY A 257 8.10 2.24 -9.56
N PRO A 258 8.35 1.62 -10.72
CA PRO A 258 7.32 1.01 -11.56
C PRO A 258 6.51 -0.06 -10.82
N GLY A 259 5.19 -0.02 -10.96
CA GLY A 259 4.28 -0.89 -10.19
C GLY A 259 4.13 -0.48 -8.71
N GLY A 260 4.86 0.55 -8.26
CA GLY A 260 4.66 1.23 -6.99
C GLY A 260 3.41 2.13 -6.96
N ALA A 261 2.74 2.30 -8.10
CA ALA A 261 1.54 3.07 -8.35
C ALA A 261 0.59 3.30 -7.14
N ARG A 262 0.19 4.56 -7.00
CA ARG A 262 -0.84 5.04 -6.08
C ARG A 262 -1.75 5.99 -6.86
N ARG A 263 -2.84 5.44 -7.40
CA ARG A 263 -3.81 6.22 -8.17
C ARG A 263 -4.49 7.28 -7.30
N LEU A 264 -4.75 8.43 -7.90
CA LEU A 264 -5.74 9.39 -7.42
C LEU A 264 -7.15 8.81 -7.66
N GLU A 265 -8.05 9.03 -6.70
CA GLU A 265 -9.45 8.63 -6.78
C GLU A 265 -10.35 9.85 -6.57
N HIS A 266 -11.51 9.89 -7.23
CA HIS A 266 -12.42 11.03 -7.15
C HIS A 266 -13.08 11.15 -5.75
N PRO A 267 -13.08 12.35 -5.14
CA PRO A 267 -13.75 12.60 -3.87
C PRO A 267 -15.23 12.20 -3.91
N GLY A 268 -15.61 11.26 -3.04
CA GLY A 268 -16.98 10.78 -2.86
C GLY A 268 -17.41 9.60 -3.74
N SER A 269 -16.85 9.41 -4.94
CA SER A 269 -17.15 8.25 -5.78
C SER A 269 -16.13 7.11 -5.68
N GLY A 270 -14.88 7.40 -5.31
CA GLY A 270 -13.79 6.41 -5.26
C GLY A 270 -13.38 5.86 -6.65
N THR A 271 -13.85 6.48 -7.72
CA THR A 271 -13.48 6.09 -9.10
C THR A 271 -12.05 6.53 -9.39
N PRO A 272 -11.25 5.72 -10.12
CA PRO A 272 -9.89 6.09 -10.50
C PRO A 272 -9.89 7.32 -11.42
N PHE A 273 -8.91 8.21 -11.26
CA PHE A 273 -8.62 9.24 -12.27
C PHE A 273 -8.12 8.60 -13.57
N THR A 274 -8.62 9.07 -14.71
CA THR A 274 -8.19 8.66 -16.04
C THR A 274 -6.93 9.41 -16.51
N PRO A 275 -6.20 8.90 -17.52
CA PRO A 275 -5.07 9.62 -18.14
C PRO A 275 -5.43 11.03 -18.64
N GLY A 276 -6.66 11.24 -19.13
CA GLY A 276 -7.15 12.56 -19.56
C GLY A 276 -7.31 13.55 -18.41
N GLU A 277 -7.82 13.11 -17.27
CA GLU A 277 -7.98 13.93 -16.06
C GLU A 277 -6.64 14.32 -15.44
N TYR A 278 -5.66 13.41 -15.40
CA TYR A 278 -4.29 13.76 -14.99
C TYR A 278 -3.64 14.76 -15.95
N ALA A 279 -3.89 14.63 -17.26
CA ALA A 279 -3.39 15.58 -18.24
C ALA A 279 -4.00 16.98 -18.08
N GLN A 280 -5.32 17.08 -17.88
CA GLN A 280 -5.99 18.36 -17.57
C GLN A 280 -5.53 18.95 -16.23
N LEU A 281 -5.29 18.12 -15.20
CA LEU A 281 -4.74 18.56 -13.92
C LEU A 281 -3.35 19.21 -14.09
N ALA A 282 -2.49 18.62 -14.92
CA ALA A 282 -1.16 19.17 -15.22
C ALA A 282 -1.25 20.48 -16.04
N VAL A 283 -2.13 20.59 -17.04
CA VAL A 283 -2.35 21.86 -17.76
C VAL A 283 -2.93 22.94 -16.84
N ALA A 284 -3.93 22.61 -16.01
CA ALA A 284 -4.52 23.54 -15.05
C ALA A 284 -3.45 24.08 -14.08
N LEU A 285 -2.62 23.21 -13.50
CA LEU A 285 -1.52 23.64 -12.63
C LEU A 285 -0.48 24.49 -13.35
N SER A 286 -0.16 24.17 -14.62
CA SER A 286 0.80 24.98 -15.41
C SER A 286 0.37 26.45 -15.55
N VAL A 287 -0.94 26.71 -15.59
CA VAL A 287 -1.53 28.05 -15.65
C VAL A 287 -1.68 28.67 -14.26
N LEU A 288 -2.07 27.88 -13.25
CA LEU A 288 -2.36 28.36 -11.90
C LEU A 288 -1.13 28.84 -11.11
N VAL A 289 0.08 28.38 -11.45
CA VAL A 289 1.33 28.81 -10.81
C VAL A 289 1.48 30.34 -10.80
N ASP A 290 1.22 31.01 -11.93
CA ASP A 290 1.30 32.47 -12.10
C ASP A 290 -0.08 33.14 -12.28
N ALA A 291 -1.19 32.43 -12.02
CA ALA A 291 -2.54 33.01 -12.10
C ALA A 291 -2.81 33.99 -10.96
N PRO A 292 -3.55 35.09 -11.18
CA PRO A 292 -3.89 36.05 -10.11
C PRO A 292 -4.71 35.39 -8.99
N GLU A 293 -4.57 35.91 -7.76
CA GLU A 293 -5.27 35.45 -6.55
C GLU A 293 -6.77 35.23 -6.76
N ARG A 294 -7.42 36.04 -7.62
CA ARG A 294 -8.83 35.89 -7.99
C ARG A 294 -9.03 36.02 -9.50
N LEU A 295 -9.87 35.14 -10.04
CA LEU A 295 -10.30 35.15 -11.45
C LEU A 295 -11.63 34.43 -11.65
N PRO A 296 -12.45 34.85 -12.64
CA PRO A 296 -13.59 34.07 -13.10
C PRO A 296 -13.15 32.77 -13.78
N LEU A 297 -13.87 31.68 -13.51
CA LEU A 297 -13.64 30.34 -14.05
C LEU A 297 -13.59 30.34 -15.59
N GLY A 298 -14.37 31.20 -16.26
CA GLY A 298 -14.31 31.35 -17.72
C GLY A 298 -12.94 31.78 -18.26
N LYS A 299 -12.16 32.59 -17.50
CA LYS A 299 -10.78 32.92 -17.86
C LYS A 299 -9.82 31.77 -17.63
N LEU A 300 -9.98 31.00 -16.54
CA LEU A 300 -9.17 29.82 -16.29
C LEU A 300 -9.38 28.77 -17.38
N VAL A 301 -10.64 28.46 -17.71
CA VAL A 301 -11.01 27.51 -18.77
C VAL A 301 -10.48 27.96 -20.15
N ALA A 302 -10.54 29.26 -20.47
CA ALA A 302 -9.95 29.79 -21.70
C ALA A 302 -8.42 29.68 -21.73
N ALA A 303 -7.74 29.98 -20.61
CA ALA A 303 -6.29 29.88 -20.51
C ALA A 303 -5.80 28.42 -20.58
N VAL A 304 -6.49 27.48 -19.93
CA VAL A 304 -6.22 26.03 -20.02
C VAL A 304 -6.38 25.54 -21.46
N ARG A 305 -7.46 25.92 -22.16
CA ARG A 305 -7.65 25.58 -23.58
C ARG A 305 -6.54 26.16 -24.49
N ALA A 306 -6.03 27.35 -24.18
CA ALA A 306 -4.95 27.99 -24.93
C ALA A 306 -3.56 27.42 -24.62
N ALA A 307 -3.34 26.90 -23.40
CA ALA A 307 -2.08 26.30 -22.97
C ALA A 307 -1.98 24.79 -23.28
N SER A 308 -3.12 24.11 -23.46
CA SER A 308 -3.20 22.67 -23.63
C SER A 308 -2.43 22.18 -24.88
N PRO A 309 -1.43 21.28 -24.72
CA PRO A 309 -0.80 20.59 -25.84
C PRO A 309 -1.63 19.37 -26.33
N LEU A 310 -2.78 19.12 -25.71
CA LEU A 310 -3.55 17.88 -25.86
C LEU A 310 -4.45 17.94 -27.11
N PRO A 311 -4.61 16.83 -27.85
CA PRO A 311 -5.54 16.77 -28.97
C PRO A 311 -6.99 16.92 -28.48
N ALA A 312 -7.81 17.67 -29.24
CA ALA A 312 -9.22 17.90 -28.89
C ALA A 312 -10.07 16.61 -28.87
N ALA A 313 -9.60 15.53 -29.50
CA ALA A 313 -10.16 14.19 -29.42
C ALA A 313 -9.30 13.30 -28.51
N GLY A 314 -9.54 13.37 -27.20
CA GLY A 314 -8.93 12.48 -26.21
C GLY A 314 -9.63 11.12 -26.10
N ARG A 315 -9.08 10.22 -25.27
CA ARG A 315 -9.78 9.02 -24.78
C ARG A 315 -10.51 9.38 -23.48
N GLY A 316 -11.82 9.17 -23.40
CA GLY A 316 -12.59 9.38 -22.17
C GLY A 316 -13.91 10.12 -22.38
N PRO A 317 -14.51 10.70 -21.33
CA PRO A 317 -15.73 11.49 -21.41
C PRO A 317 -15.54 12.84 -22.12
N GLY A 318 -14.30 13.32 -22.24
CA GLY A 318 -13.91 14.47 -23.06
C GLY A 318 -13.34 15.62 -22.24
N PRO A 319 -12.59 16.54 -22.87
CA PRO A 319 -11.68 17.46 -22.18
C PRO A 319 -12.37 18.44 -21.21
N GLU A 320 -13.67 18.71 -21.37
CA GLU A 320 -14.44 19.53 -20.43
C GLU A 320 -14.82 18.75 -19.17
N ALA A 321 -15.17 17.47 -19.29
CA ALA A 321 -15.42 16.58 -18.14
C ALA A 321 -14.10 16.26 -17.42
N ASP A 322 -13.05 15.97 -18.18
CA ASP A 322 -11.71 15.70 -17.65
C ASP A 322 -11.18 16.92 -16.85
N LEU A 323 -11.45 18.13 -17.33
CA LEU A 323 -11.10 19.38 -16.64
C LEU A 323 -11.97 19.63 -15.40
N ALA A 324 -13.27 19.33 -15.44
CA ALA A 324 -14.12 19.41 -14.26
C ALA A 324 -13.65 18.44 -13.15
N GLY A 325 -13.24 17.23 -13.51
CA GLY A 325 -12.60 16.27 -12.60
C GLY A 325 -11.33 16.84 -11.95
N ALA A 326 -10.41 17.37 -12.76
CA ALA A 326 -9.19 18.00 -12.29
C ALA A 326 -9.45 19.21 -11.35
N LEU A 327 -10.37 20.10 -11.71
CA LEU A 327 -10.73 21.28 -10.90
C LEU A 327 -11.36 20.88 -9.55
N ARG A 328 -12.18 19.82 -9.51
CA ARG A 328 -12.75 19.30 -8.24
C ARG A 328 -11.67 18.83 -7.28
N VAL A 329 -10.63 18.15 -7.75
CA VAL A 329 -9.49 17.74 -6.90
C VAL A 329 -8.62 18.94 -6.50
N LEU A 330 -8.43 19.93 -7.37
CA LEU A 330 -7.75 21.18 -6.99
C LEU A 330 -8.52 21.97 -5.90
N THR A 331 -9.84 21.81 -5.81
CA THR A 331 -10.64 22.33 -4.69
C THR A 331 -10.58 21.46 -3.43
N ASP A 332 -10.54 20.12 -3.56
CA ASP A 332 -10.32 19.21 -2.42
C ASP A 332 -8.95 19.45 -1.74
N TRP A 333 -7.91 19.65 -2.56
CA TRP A 333 -6.58 20.08 -2.12
C TRP A 333 -6.48 21.58 -1.76
N GLN A 334 -7.58 22.33 -1.86
CA GLN A 334 -7.70 23.76 -1.52
C GLN A 334 -6.81 24.74 -2.31
N VAL A 335 -6.23 24.32 -3.45
CA VAL A 335 -5.59 25.23 -4.42
C VAL A 335 -6.62 26.21 -4.99
N LEU A 336 -7.85 25.74 -5.19
CA LEU A 336 -8.97 26.52 -5.74
C LEU A 336 -10.13 26.59 -4.75
N SER A 337 -10.55 27.79 -4.38
CA SER A 337 -11.79 28.02 -3.63
C SER A 337 -12.80 28.77 -4.50
N ALA A 338 -13.87 28.10 -4.92
CA ALA A 338 -14.92 28.66 -5.76
C ALA A 338 -16.04 29.31 -4.93
N THR A 339 -16.49 30.50 -5.32
CA THR A 339 -17.62 31.20 -4.68
C THR A 339 -18.95 30.75 -5.30
N GLY A 340 -19.31 29.48 -5.09
CA GLY A 340 -20.55 28.89 -5.61
C GLY A 340 -20.36 27.52 -6.25
N SER A 341 -21.45 26.91 -6.75
CA SER A 341 -21.48 25.55 -7.29
C SER A 341 -21.10 25.43 -8.78
N GLY A 342 -20.50 26.46 -9.37
CA GLY A 342 -20.31 26.57 -10.82
C GLY A 342 -19.25 25.64 -11.44
N LEU A 343 -18.47 24.91 -10.62
CA LEU A 343 -17.39 24.04 -11.12
C LEU A 343 -17.90 22.89 -11.99
N ASP A 344 -18.98 22.21 -11.58
CA ASP A 344 -19.51 21.02 -12.27
C ASP A 344 -20.11 21.34 -13.65
N THR A 345 -20.56 22.58 -13.86
CA THR A 345 -21.08 23.07 -15.15
C THR A 345 -20.09 23.97 -15.89
N LEU A 346 -18.86 24.12 -15.36
CA LEU A 346 -17.85 25.09 -15.82
C LEU A 346 -18.42 26.50 -16.07
N ASP A 347 -19.27 27.00 -15.16
CA ASP A 347 -19.95 28.30 -15.28
C ASP A 347 -18.89 29.42 -15.43
N PRO A 348 -18.86 30.14 -16.57
CA PRO A 348 -17.82 31.11 -16.83
C PRO A 348 -17.87 32.33 -15.89
N THR A 349 -18.98 32.52 -15.17
CA THR A 349 -19.21 33.62 -14.22
C THR A 349 -18.82 33.29 -12.77
N ALA A 350 -18.49 32.03 -12.47
CA ALA A 350 -18.09 31.63 -11.12
C ALA A 350 -16.70 32.20 -10.76
N GLU A 351 -16.63 33.02 -9.70
CA GLU A 351 -15.37 33.57 -9.20
C GLU A 351 -14.58 32.55 -8.37
N LEU A 352 -13.31 32.35 -8.74
CA LEU A 352 -12.35 31.49 -8.07
C LEU A 352 -11.34 32.32 -7.28
N THR A 353 -10.92 31.80 -6.13
CA THR A 353 -9.71 32.21 -5.41
C THR A 353 -8.62 31.14 -5.56
N VAL A 354 -7.37 31.54 -5.79
CA VAL A 354 -6.23 30.67 -6.09
C VAL A 354 -5.14 30.82 -5.03
N ASP A 355 -4.75 29.73 -4.38
CA ASP A 355 -3.52 29.67 -3.59
C ASP A 355 -2.33 29.31 -4.50
N GLN A 356 -1.60 30.34 -4.95
CA GLN A 356 -0.40 30.18 -5.78
C GLN A 356 0.76 29.49 -5.03
N GLU A 357 0.89 29.69 -3.71
CA GLU A 357 1.97 29.09 -2.91
C GLU A 357 1.76 27.58 -2.87
N LEU A 358 0.51 27.16 -2.67
CA LEU A 358 0.09 25.77 -2.67
C LEU A 358 0.14 25.14 -4.07
N ALA A 359 -0.29 25.85 -5.12
CA ALA A 359 -0.15 25.38 -6.51
C ALA A 359 1.31 25.05 -6.87
N ARG A 360 2.25 25.91 -6.45
CA ARG A 360 3.70 25.73 -6.60
C ARG A 360 4.27 24.61 -5.72
N ALA A 361 3.59 24.25 -4.62
CA ALA A 361 4.02 23.21 -3.69
C ALA A 361 3.50 21.79 -4.01
N LEU A 362 2.51 21.64 -4.90
CA LEU A 362 1.99 20.30 -5.23
C LEU A 362 3.01 19.36 -5.90
N PRO A 363 3.79 19.76 -6.93
CA PRO A 363 4.77 18.87 -7.54
C PRO A 363 5.87 18.47 -6.54
N ALA A 364 6.16 17.17 -6.43
CA ALA A 364 7.20 16.65 -5.54
C ALA A 364 8.63 16.95 -6.06
N GLY A 365 8.78 17.06 -7.38
CA GLY A 365 10.02 17.44 -8.05
C GLY A 365 9.76 17.99 -9.46
N PRO A 366 10.74 18.63 -10.10
CA PRO A 366 10.57 19.29 -11.40
C PRO A 366 10.55 18.27 -12.57
N PRO A 367 9.41 18.05 -13.26
CA PRO A 367 9.35 17.10 -14.38
C PRO A 367 10.23 17.52 -15.58
N ALA A 368 10.59 18.81 -15.67
CA ALA A 368 11.48 19.35 -16.69
C ALA A 368 12.90 18.73 -16.71
N LEU A 369 13.36 18.13 -15.60
CA LEU A 369 14.66 17.47 -15.52
C LEU A 369 14.68 16.05 -16.11
N ALA A 370 13.52 15.41 -16.29
CA ALA A 370 13.40 14.07 -16.87
C ALA A 370 13.36 14.14 -18.41
N ALA A 371 13.96 13.13 -19.06
CA ALA A 371 13.97 13.01 -20.51
C ALA A 371 12.58 12.61 -21.05
N ASP A 372 11.94 11.65 -20.39
CA ASP A 372 10.66 11.04 -20.74
C ASP A 372 9.89 10.59 -19.49
N ALA A 373 8.68 10.08 -19.72
CA ALA A 373 7.78 9.58 -18.68
C ALA A 373 8.38 8.47 -17.80
N GLY A 374 9.13 7.54 -18.39
CA GLY A 374 9.78 6.43 -17.68
C GLY A 374 11.00 6.90 -16.89
N ASP A 375 11.79 7.82 -17.45
CA ASP A 375 12.90 8.46 -16.73
C ASP A 375 12.42 9.26 -15.50
N LEU A 376 11.24 9.90 -15.55
CA LEU A 376 10.65 10.55 -14.38
C LEU A 376 10.35 9.53 -13.26
N VAL A 377 9.64 8.44 -13.58
CA VAL A 377 9.29 7.39 -12.61
C VAL A 377 10.55 6.71 -12.04
N ARG A 378 11.53 6.44 -12.89
CA ARG A 378 12.82 5.84 -12.51
C ARG A 378 13.61 6.75 -11.56
N ARG A 379 13.72 8.05 -11.85
CA ARG A 379 14.43 9.02 -11.00
C ARG A 379 13.73 9.28 -9.67
N ALA A 380 12.39 9.29 -9.65
CA ALA A 380 11.64 9.44 -8.41
C ALA A 380 11.90 8.28 -7.43
N ALA A 381 12.18 7.08 -7.95
CA ALA A 381 12.56 5.91 -7.16
C ALA A 381 14.04 5.83 -6.78
N GLU A 382 14.90 6.69 -7.35
CA GLU A 382 16.34 6.59 -7.21
C GLU A 382 16.79 6.94 -5.76
N ALA A 383 17.51 6.01 -5.14
CA ALA A 383 17.92 6.06 -3.73
C ALA A 383 19.05 5.05 -3.47
N ASP A 384 19.74 5.17 -2.33
CA ASP A 384 20.53 4.04 -1.81
C ASP A 384 19.60 2.87 -1.39
N PRO A 385 20.08 1.61 -1.38
CA PRO A 385 19.24 0.45 -1.06
C PRO A 385 18.55 0.55 0.31
N GLY A 386 19.19 1.19 1.29
CA GLY A 386 18.59 1.39 2.60
C GLY A 386 17.46 2.39 2.58
N THR A 387 17.62 3.54 1.92
CA THR A 387 16.54 4.51 1.76
C THR A 387 15.40 3.94 0.91
N ALA A 388 15.70 3.19 -0.16
CA ALA A 388 14.70 2.50 -0.97
C ALA A 388 13.85 1.53 -0.13
N VAL A 389 14.48 0.63 0.63
CA VAL A 389 13.76 -0.31 1.52
C VAL A 389 12.97 0.43 2.61
N ARG A 390 13.51 1.50 3.21
CA ARG A 390 12.78 2.29 4.21
C ARG A 390 11.57 3.04 3.63
N ARG A 391 11.65 3.53 2.39
CA ARG A 391 10.49 4.10 1.67
C ARG A 391 9.40 3.04 1.45
N ARG A 392 9.75 1.85 0.94
CA ARG A 392 8.81 0.73 0.78
C ARG A 392 8.14 0.38 2.11
N LEU A 393 8.92 0.10 3.16
CA LEU A 393 8.42 -0.23 4.50
C LEU A 393 7.52 0.84 5.14
N ALA A 394 7.63 2.11 4.75
CA ALA A 394 6.80 3.21 5.25
C ALA A 394 5.52 3.46 4.42
N GLU A 395 5.31 2.73 3.32
CA GLU A 395 4.25 3.02 2.34
C GLU A 395 3.57 1.80 1.70
N THR A 396 4.10 0.58 1.88
CA THR A 396 3.46 -0.70 1.49
C THR A 396 3.13 -1.55 2.72
N PRO A 397 2.01 -2.32 2.72
CA PRO A 397 1.63 -3.13 3.90
C PRO A 397 2.68 -4.17 4.30
N VAL A 398 3.41 -4.64 3.29
CA VAL A 398 4.44 -5.67 3.37
C VAL A 398 5.55 -5.35 2.37
N VAL A 399 6.75 -5.84 2.66
CA VAL A 399 7.90 -5.90 1.74
C VAL A 399 8.38 -7.34 1.73
N LEU A 400 8.18 -8.03 0.59
CA LEU A 400 8.67 -9.40 0.39
C LEU A 400 10.12 -9.37 -0.10
N LEU A 401 10.92 -10.37 0.28
CA LEU A 401 12.32 -10.46 -0.14
C LEU A 401 12.46 -10.70 -1.65
N ASP A 402 11.44 -11.25 -2.31
CA ASP A 402 11.40 -11.49 -3.76
C ASP A 402 11.04 -10.23 -4.58
N ASP A 403 10.40 -9.22 -3.96
CA ASP A 403 10.12 -7.92 -4.59
C ASP A 403 11.36 -6.98 -4.57
N LEU A 404 12.43 -7.37 -3.89
CA LEU A 404 13.65 -6.58 -3.71
C LEU A 404 14.78 -7.04 -4.64
N ASN A 405 15.64 -6.10 -5.05
CA ASN A 405 16.92 -6.46 -5.66
C ASN A 405 17.92 -7.00 -4.62
N GLU A 406 19.02 -7.60 -5.08
CA GLU A 406 20.05 -8.22 -4.23
C GLU A 406 20.58 -7.28 -3.13
N ALA A 407 20.94 -6.04 -3.48
CA ALA A 407 21.47 -5.07 -2.52
C ALA A 407 20.40 -4.51 -1.57
N GLU A 408 19.13 -4.40 -2.01
CA GLU A 408 18.00 -4.09 -1.12
C GLU A 408 17.74 -5.23 -0.11
N ARG A 409 17.79 -6.49 -0.57
CA ARG A 409 17.57 -7.70 0.24
C ARG A 409 18.65 -7.87 1.30
N ASP A 410 19.92 -7.82 0.90
CA ASP A 410 21.06 -7.94 1.81
C ASP A 410 21.04 -6.84 2.88
N TRP A 411 20.71 -5.60 2.48
CA TRP A 411 20.57 -4.50 3.42
C TRP A 411 19.43 -4.72 4.42
N LEU A 412 18.25 -5.18 3.95
CA LEU A 412 17.11 -5.45 4.83
C LEU A 412 17.45 -6.55 5.84
N VAL A 413 17.95 -7.69 5.37
CA VAL A 413 18.36 -8.82 6.24
C VAL A 413 19.40 -8.36 7.27
N GLY A 414 20.39 -7.55 6.85
CA GLY A 414 21.43 -7.04 7.72
C GLY A 414 21.02 -5.92 8.70
N GLN A 415 19.85 -5.29 8.54
CA GLN A 415 19.46 -4.08 9.31
C GLN A 415 18.05 -4.12 9.92
N TRP A 416 17.24 -5.16 9.69
CA TRP A 416 15.81 -5.14 10.04
C TRP A 416 15.52 -4.76 11.50
N HIS A 417 16.28 -5.25 12.48
CA HIS A 417 16.09 -4.91 13.90
C HIS A 417 16.19 -3.39 14.14
N THR A 418 17.19 -2.74 13.55
CA THR A 418 17.43 -1.30 13.65
C THR A 418 16.31 -0.51 12.96
N VAL A 419 15.83 -1.00 11.83
CA VAL A 419 14.73 -0.39 11.06
C VAL A 419 13.40 -0.50 11.81
N ALA A 420 13.08 -1.68 12.34
CA ALA A 420 11.90 -1.94 13.16
C ALA A 420 11.89 -1.04 14.40
N GLY A 421 12.99 -0.99 15.16
CA GLY A 421 13.10 -0.09 16.32
C GLY A 421 12.96 1.39 15.94
N THR A 422 13.46 1.78 14.76
CA THR A 422 13.33 3.16 14.25
C THR A 422 11.87 3.51 13.91
N PHE A 423 11.13 2.64 13.24
CA PHE A 423 9.72 2.88 12.92
C PHE A 423 8.78 2.74 14.14
N ALA A 424 9.07 1.82 15.07
CA ALA A 424 8.38 1.74 16.36
C ALA A 424 8.58 3.02 17.20
N GLY A 425 9.78 3.61 17.16
CA GLY A 425 10.04 4.92 17.74
C GLY A 425 9.27 6.05 17.03
N PHE A 426 9.49 6.19 15.72
CA PHE A 426 9.03 7.31 14.90
C PHE A 426 7.51 7.33 14.67
N LEU A 427 6.94 6.22 14.22
CA LEU A 427 5.54 6.08 13.78
C LEU A 427 4.69 5.23 14.73
N GLY A 428 5.30 4.46 15.62
CA GLY A 428 4.58 3.53 16.50
C GLY A 428 4.12 2.25 15.81
N LEU A 429 4.73 1.92 14.66
CA LEU A 429 4.47 0.67 13.94
C LEU A 429 5.14 -0.52 14.64
N GLU A 430 4.50 -1.69 14.58
CA GLU A 430 5.04 -2.95 15.09
C GLU A 430 5.53 -3.82 13.92
N ALA A 431 6.69 -4.47 14.05
CA ALA A 431 7.24 -5.28 12.96
C ALA A 431 6.81 -6.75 13.09
N GLU A 432 6.19 -7.29 12.03
CA GLU A 432 5.93 -8.72 11.85
C GLU A 432 6.94 -9.27 10.82
N LEU A 433 7.71 -10.29 11.19
CA LEU A 433 8.77 -10.88 10.36
C LEU A 433 8.55 -12.37 10.14
N ARG A 434 8.79 -12.81 8.91
CA ARG A 434 8.55 -14.17 8.39
C ARG A 434 9.64 -14.57 7.42
N THR A 435 9.66 -15.81 6.94
CA THR A 435 10.62 -16.25 5.90
C THR A 435 10.52 -15.42 4.63
N GLU A 436 9.32 -14.99 4.25
CA GLU A 436 9.09 -14.31 2.97
C GLU A 436 9.35 -12.80 3.02
N GLY A 437 9.51 -12.19 4.21
CA GLY A 437 9.79 -10.76 4.35
C GLY A 437 9.29 -10.12 5.65
N VAL A 438 8.98 -8.81 5.55
CA VAL A 438 8.64 -7.95 6.69
C VAL A 438 7.35 -7.17 6.41
N ALA A 439 6.42 -7.17 7.36
CA ALA A 439 5.30 -6.23 7.39
C ALA A 439 5.45 -5.27 8.58
N LEU A 440 5.16 -3.99 8.36
CA LEU A 440 5.00 -3.03 9.46
C LEU A 440 3.51 -2.85 9.73
N LEU A 441 3.08 -3.32 10.89
CA LEU A 441 1.70 -3.28 11.36
C LEU A 441 1.42 -1.92 12.02
N ASP A 442 0.19 -1.42 11.87
CA ASP A 442 -0.28 -0.22 12.56
C ASP A 442 -1.29 -0.57 13.67
N PRO A 443 -0.92 -0.48 14.97
CA PRO A 443 -1.84 -0.72 16.07
C PRO A 443 -2.92 0.35 16.27
N ALA A 444 -2.78 1.51 15.64
CA ALA A 444 -3.74 2.60 15.75
C ALA A 444 -4.71 2.72 14.55
N ASP A 445 -4.48 1.96 13.47
CA ASP A 445 -5.34 1.89 12.27
C ASP A 445 -5.58 3.28 11.61
N GLU A 446 -4.53 4.09 11.51
CA GLU A 446 -4.55 5.44 10.90
C GLU A 446 -3.65 5.56 9.65
N LEU A 447 -2.71 4.63 9.45
CA LEU A 447 -1.76 4.63 8.32
C LEU A 447 -2.20 3.68 7.19
N THR A 448 -3.47 3.70 6.82
CA THR A 448 -3.96 3.03 5.61
C THR A 448 -5.09 3.80 4.94
N ASP A 449 -5.02 3.96 3.61
CA ASP A 449 -6.14 4.37 2.76
C ASP A 449 -7.04 3.18 2.34
N LEU A 450 -6.65 1.94 2.70
CA LEU A 450 -7.37 0.71 2.38
C LEU A 450 -7.84 -0.01 3.65
N ALA A 451 -9.16 -0.16 3.82
CA ALA A 451 -9.77 -0.81 4.97
C ALA A 451 -10.03 -2.31 4.73
N LEU A 452 -9.11 -3.17 5.21
CA LEU A 452 -9.28 -4.63 5.23
C LEU A 452 -8.77 -5.21 6.57
N PRO A 453 -9.66 -5.71 7.46
CA PRO A 453 -11.10 -5.84 7.31
C PRO A 453 -11.84 -4.49 7.29
N GLY A 454 -12.94 -4.41 6.53
CA GLY A 454 -13.76 -3.20 6.40
C GLY A 454 -15.26 -3.47 6.50
N THR A 455 -16.06 -2.42 6.71
CA THR A 455 -17.52 -2.53 6.89
C THR A 455 -18.31 -2.58 5.58
N GLY A 456 -17.71 -2.13 4.46
CA GLY A 456 -18.36 -2.09 3.14
C GLY A 456 -18.48 -3.45 2.47
N THR A 457 -19.45 -3.57 1.55
CA THR A 457 -19.73 -4.80 0.77
C THR A 457 -18.47 -5.35 0.09
N LEU A 458 -17.69 -4.48 -0.57
CA LEU A 458 -16.42 -4.85 -1.21
C LEU A 458 -15.39 -5.40 -0.23
N ALA A 459 -15.10 -4.67 0.85
CA ALA A 459 -14.10 -5.09 1.84
C ALA A 459 -14.45 -6.42 2.51
N ARG A 460 -15.75 -6.68 2.77
CA ARG A 460 -16.23 -7.96 3.30
C ARG A 460 -16.16 -9.09 2.25
N ALA A 461 -16.48 -8.81 0.99
CA ALA A 461 -16.35 -9.79 -0.10
C ALA A 461 -14.88 -10.18 -0.34
N ALA A 462 -13.98 -9.19 -0.38
CA ALA A 462 -12.54 -9.40 -0.52
C ALA A 462 -11.95 -10.19 0.68
N LEU A 463 -12.41 -9.91 1.90
CA LEU A 463 -12.02 -10.66 3.11
C LEU A 463 -12.46 -12.13 3.04
N LEU A 464 -13.69 -12.41 2.63
CA LEU A 464 -14.17 -13.79 2.43
C LEU A 464 -13.44 -14.49 1.27
N LEU A 465 -13.16 -13.76 0.17
CA LEU A 465 -12.41 -14.29 -0.97
C LEU A 465 -11.00 -14.69 -0.56
N VAL A 466 -10.26 -13.85 0.18
CA VAL A 466 -8.89 -14.20 0.60
C VAL A 466 -8.88 -15.30 1.67
N GLU A 467 -9.90 -15.39 2.53
CA GLU A 467 -10.09 -16.55 3.43
C GLU A 467 -10.21 -17.85 2.62
N ARG A 468 -11.10 -17.92 1.62
CA ARG A 468 -11.26 -19.11 0.76
C ARG A 468 -10.03 -19.43 -0.10
N LEU A 469 -9.39 -18.41 -0.68
CA LEU A 469 -8.18 -18.61 -1.49
C LEU A 469 -7.03 -19.20 -0.65
N VAL A 470 -6.89 -18.81 0.61
CA VAL A 470 -5.90 -19.42 1.51
C VAL A 470 -6.33 -20.82 1.96
N GLU A 471 -7.60 -21.05 2.25
CA GLU A 471 -8.09 -22.40 2.64
C GLU A 471 -7.81 -23.45 1.54
N GLU A 472 -7.95 -23.09 0.26
CA GLU A 472 -7.76 -24.00 -0.88
C GLU A 472 -6.33 -24.06 -1.43
N LEU A 473 -5.53 -22.98 -1.30
CA LEU A 473 -4.21 -22.87 -1.98
C LEU A 473 -2.99 -22.79 -1.04
N ARG A 474 -3.17 -22.74 0.30
CA ARG A 474 -2.05 -22.74 1.27
C ARG A 474 -1.20 -24.02 1.08
N PRO A 475 0.14 -23.91 0.84
CA PRO A 475 1.03 -25.07 0.76
C PRO A 475 0.98 -25.98 1.99
N LEU A 476 1.38 -27.24 1.88
CA LEU A 476 1.44 -28.14 3.05
C LEU A 476 2.73 -27.94 3.87
N PRO A 477 2.69 -28.07 5.20
CA PRO A 477 3.88 -27.96 6.04
C PRO A 477 4.97 -28.96 5.63
N GLY A 478 6.16 -28.45 5.31
CA GLY A 478 7.31 -29.25 4.89
C GLY A 478 7.49 -29.35 3.36
N GLU A 479 6.55 -28.83 2.56
CA GLU A 479 6.78 -28.59 1.13
C GLU A 479 7.67 -27.34 0.94
N PRO A 480 8.47 -27.26 -0.14
CA PRO A 480 9.27 -26.08 -0.46
C PRO A 480 8.34 -24.87 -0.68
N THR A 481 8.28 -24.00 0.33
CA THR A 481 7.21 -23.02 0.47
C THR A 481 7.43 -21.83 -0.46
N ALA A 482 6.68 -21.78 -1.56
CA ALA A 482 6.73 -20.65 -2.48
C ALA A 482 6.21 -19.35 -1.82
N PRO A 483 6.81 -18.18 -2.11
CA PRO A 483 6.35 -16.90 -1.56
C PRO A 483 4.97 -16.49 -2.12
N ALA A 484 4.60 -17.04 -3.28
CA ALA A 484 3.27 -16.94 -3.84
C ALA A 484 2.90 -18.19 -4.66
N VAL A 485 1.60 -18.50 -4.77
CA VAL A 485 1.04 -19.67 -5.47
C VAL A 485 0.01 -19.25 -6.53
N PRO A 486 -0.11 -19.96 -7.67
CA PRO A 486 -1.06 -19.58 -8.72
C PRO A 486 -2.52 -19.79 -8.31
N ILE A 487 -3.36 -18.80 -8.62
CA ILE A 487 -4.80 -18.84 -8.39
C ILE A 487 -5.51 -19.24 -9.69
N PRO A 488 -6.29 -20.34 -9.72
CA PRO A 488 -7.15 -20.65 -10.85
C PRO A 488 -8.30 -19.64 -10.99
N ASP A 489 -8.56 -19.12 -12.19
CA ASP A 489 -9.63 -18.14 -12.41
C ASP A 489 -11.02 -18.66 -12.00
N ALA A 490 -11.28 -19.95 -12.23
CA ALA A 490 -12.52 -20.62 -11.83
C ALA A 490 -12.71 -20.69 -10.31
N LEU A 491 -11.64 -20.66 -9.50
CA LEU A 491 -11.73 -20.60 -8.04
C LEU A 491 -12.16 -19.19 -7.59
N ILE A 492 -11.66 -18.14 -8.25
CA ILE A 492 -12.10 -16.76 -8.00
C ILE A 492 -13.58 -16.60 -8.37
N ASP A 493 -13.98 -17.07 -9.56
CA ASP A 493 -15.37 -16.98 -10.02
C ASP A 493 -16.33 -17.82 -9.17
N GLY A 494 -15.92 -19.03 -8.76
CA GLY A 494 -16.69 -19.89 -7.86
C GLY A 494 -16.86 -19.26 -6.47
N ALA A 495 -15.78 -18.82 -5.83
CA ALA A 495 -15.85 -18.20 -4.51
C ALA A 495 -16.67 -16.89 -4.51
N LEU A 496 -16.52 -16.03 -5.52
CA LEU A 496 -17.37 -14.84 -5.69
C LEU A 496 -18.81 -15.19 -6.13
N GLY A 497 -18.98 -16.36 -6.75
CA GLY A 497 -20.24 -17.09 -6.92
C GLY A 497 -20.97 -17.24 -5.60
N ASP A 498 -20.42 -18.09 -4.74
CA ASP A 498 -20.97 -18.49 -3.44
C ASP A 498 -21.13 -17.30 -2.48
N ILE A 499 -20.17 -16.36 -2.45
CA ILE A 499 -20.22 -15.18 -1.57
C ILE A 499 -21.43 -14.29 -1.89
N ALA A 500 -21.75 -14.03 -3.16
CA ALA A 500 -22.93 -13.22 -3.46
C ALA A 500 -24.24 -13.97 -3.16
N ASP A 501 -24.25 -15.30 -3.28
CA ASP A 501 -25.45 -16.10 -3.09
C ASP A 501 -25.75 -16.33 -1.60
N GLU A 502 -24.72 -16.60 -0.76
CA GLU A 502 -24.87 -16.75 0.70
C GLU A 502 -25.13 -15.41 1.43
N TYR A 503 -24.60 -14.29 0.91
CA TYR A 503 -24.64 -12.97 1.56
C TYR A 503 -25.56 -11.94 0.87
N GLY A 504 -26.01 -12.16 -0.38
CA GLY A 504 -26.77 -11.18 -1.18
C GLY A 504 -28.16 -10.80 -0.68
N LEU A 505 -28.67 -11.52 0.31
CA LEU A 505 -29.92 -11.21 1.03
C LEU A 505 -29.68 -10.67 2.45
N ARG A 506 -28.42 -10.49 2.89
CA ARG A 506 -28.09 -10.04 4.25
C ARG A 506 -28.09 -8.51 4.36
N ALA A 507 -28.61 -8.00 5.46
CA ALA A 507 -28.63 -6.58 5.75
C ALA A 507 -27.20 -5.99 5.74
N GLY A 508 -27.03 -4.81 5.13
CA GLY A 508 -25.74 -4.13 5.02
C GLY A 508 -24.84 -4.62 3.87
N TRP A 509 -25.35 -5.41 2.92
CA TRP A 509 -24.68 -5.75 1.66
C TRP A 509 -25.42 -5.11 0.48
N ARG A 510 -24.68 -4.55 -0.49
CA ARG A 510 -25.25 -3.95 -1.72
C ARG A 510 -25.60 -5.04 -2.73
N ARG A 511 -26.87 -5.47 -2.74
CA ARG A 511 -27.38 -6.52 -3.64
C ARG A 511 -27.05 -6.29 -5.12
N ASP A 512 -27.26 -5.08 -5.63
CA ASP A 512 -27.06 -4.78 -7.07
C ASP A 512 -25.58 -4.88 -7.47
N TYR A 513 -24.68 -4.53 -6.56
CA TYR A 513 -23.23 -4.64 -6.74
C TYR A 513 -22.73 -6.09 -6.61
N LEU A 514 -23.38 -6.90 -5.78
CA LEU A 514 -23.15 -8.34 -5.72
C LEU A 514 -23.68 -9.08 -6.96
N ALA A 515 -24.71 -8.55 -7.62
CA ALA A 515 -25.24 -9.09 -8.87
C ALA A 515 -24.29 -8.81 -10.06
N ASP A 516 -23.62 -7.66 -10.09
CA ASP A 516 -22.53 -7.39 -11.05
C ASP A 516 -21.24 -8.12 -10.65
N ARG A 517 -21.18 -9.40 -11.03
CA ARG A 517 -20.00 -10.26 -10.81
C ARG A 517 -18.74 -9.68 -11.45
N THR A 518 -18.86 -8.93 -12.54
CA THR A 518 -17.70 -8.36 -13.27
C THR A 518 -17.07 -7.22 -12.47
N ALA A 519 -17.90 -6.29 -11.99
CA ALA A 519 -17.43 -5.22 -11.10
C ALA A 519 -16.91 -5.80 -9.77
N LEU A 520 -17.66 -6.72 -9.14
CA LEU A 520 -17.25 -7.36 -7.88
C LEU A 520 -15.90 -8.06 -8.01
N ARG A 521 -15.67 -8.84 -9.08
CA ARG A 521 -14.40 -9.51 -9.34
C ARG A 521 -13.26 -8.51 -9.56
N ARG A 522 -13.46 -7.52 -10.44
CA ARG A 522 -12.45 -6.47 -10.71
C ARG A 522 -12.02 -5.77 -9.42
N ASP A 523 -13.00 -5.32 -8.64
CA ASP A 523 -12.75 -4.48 -7.47
C ASP A 523 -12.19 -5.29 -6.29
N ALA A 524 -12.62 -6.53 -6.08
CA ALA A 524 -12.09 -7.40 -5.04
C ALA A 524 -10.62 -7.76 -5.31
N LEU A 525 -10.27 -8.05 -6.57
CA LEU A 525 -8.89 -8.31 -6.97
C LEU A 525 -8.03 -7.04 -6.89
N ASP A 526 -8.53 -5.88 -7.31
CA ASP A 526 -7.86 -4.57 -7.12
C ASP A 526 -7.55 -4.27 -5.64
N LEU A 527 -8.51 -4.49 -4.75
CA LEU A 527 -8.31 -4.31 -3.31
C LEU A 527 -7.28 -5.28 -2.73
N LEU A 528 -7.37 -6.57 -3.04
CA LEU A 528 -6.41 -7.57 -2.56
C LEU A 528 -5.00 -7.36 -3.13
N ALA A 529 -4.90 -6.88 -4.38
CA ALA A 529 -3.63 -6.55 -5.01
C ALA A 529 -2.99 -5.30 -4.39
N ARG A 530 -3.76 -4.23 -4.17
CA ARG A 530 -3.26 -3.00 -3.53
C ARG A 530 -2.99 -3.15 -2.03
N MET A 531 -3.51 -4.22 -1.39
CA MET A 531 -3.10 -4.70 -0.06
C MET A 531 -1.88 -5.64 -0.08
N GLY A 532 -1.34 -6.01 -1.25
CA GLY A 532 -0.19 -6.91 -1.38
C GLY A 532 -0.47 -8.39 -1.09
N LEU A 533 -1.75 -8.80 -1.02
CA LEU A 533 -2.18 -10.17 -0.69
C LEU A 533 -2.27 -11.06 -1.94
N ILE A 534 -2.45 -10.45 -3.11
CA ILE A 534 -2.28 -11.09 -4.42
C ILE A 534 -1.39 -10.23 -5.32
N ALA A 535 -0.88 -10.79 -6.41
CA ALA A 535 -0.23 -10.05 -7.50
C ALA A 535 -0.58 -10.66 -8.86
N PRO A 536 -0.53 -9.90 -9.97
CA PRO A 536 -0.65 -10.48 -11.30
C PRO A 536 0.54 -11.41 -11.59
N THR A 537 0.32 -12.44 -12.41
CA THR A 537 1.41 -13.27 -12.96
C THR A 537 2.40 -12.43 -13.78
N PRO A 538 3.71 -12.76 -13.80
CA PRO A 538 4.71 -12.05 -14.59
C PRO A 538 4.31 -11.88 -16.06
N ARG A 539 4.61 -10.72 -16.64
CA ARG A 539 4.32 -10.39 -18.05
C ARG A 539 4.96 -11.43 -18.97
N GLY A 540 4.15 -12.05 -19.84
CA GLY A 540 4.56 -13.17 -20.70
C GLY A 540 4.08 -14.56 -20.22
N THR A 541 3.60 -14.67 -18.98
CA THR A 541 2.85 -15.86 -18.53
C THR A 541 1.54 -15.98 -19.30
N TYR A 542 1.19 -17.18 -19.77
CA TYR A 542 -0.07 -17.43 -20.47
C TYR A 542 -0.76 -18.70 -19.95
N PRO A 543 -2.06 -18.67 -19.60
CA PRO A 543 -2.90 -17.47 -19.53
C PRO A 543 -2.38 -16.47 -18.47
N PRO A 544 -2.63 -15.17 -18.63
CA PRO A 544 -2.41 -14.21 -17.56
C PRO A 544 -3.38 -14.52 -16.40
N GLY A 545 -2.92 -14.43 -15.16
CA GLY A 545 -3.72 -14.73 -13.99
C GLY A 545 -3.19 -14.06 -12.73
N TRP A 546 -3.51 -14.63 -11.57
CA TRP A 546 -3.15 -14.08 -10.27
C TRP A 546 -2.33 -15.08 -9.43
N LEU A 547 -1.51 -14.53 -8.54
CA LEU A 547 -0.68 -15.23 -7.57
C LEU A 547 -1.13 -14.83 -6.16
N LEU A 548 -1.51 -15.78 -5.32
CA LEU A 548 -1.79 -15.57 -3.89
C LEU A 548 -0.47 -15.48 -3.13
N ARG A 549 -0.21 -14.37 -2.46
CA ARG A 549 1.05 -14.13 -1.73
C ARG A 549 0.93 -14.60 -0.28
N ALA A 550 2.03 -15.07 0.31
CA ALA A 550 2.05 -15.59 1.69
C ALA A 550 1.33 -14.70 2.74
N PRO A 551 1.47 -13.36 2.76
CA PRO A 551 0.76 -12.48 3.70
C PRO A 551 -0.77 -12.61 3.68
N ALA A 552 -1.38 -13.14 2.63
CA ALA A 552 -2.80 -13.48 2.58
C ALA A 552 -3.23 -14.37 3.75
N ALA A 553 -2.36 -15.31 4.18
CA ALA A 553 -2.63 -16.24 5.27
C ALA A 553 -2.86 -15.56 6.64
N ARG A 554 -2.48 -14.29 6.78
CA ARG A 554 -2.78 -13.43 7.94
C ARG A 554 -4.29 -13.25 8.18
N TYR A 555 -5.09 -13.31 7.11
CA TYR A 555 -6.53 -13.03 7.08
C TYR A 555 -7.44 -14.27 7.17
N ALA A 556 -6.87 -15.47 7.01
CA ALA A 556 -7.59 -16.74 7.11
C ALA A 556 -7.52 -17.31 8.54
N PRO A 557 -8.34 -18.34 8.87
CA PRO A 557 -8.19 -19.09 10.10
C PRO A 557 -6.77 -19.67 10.24
N GLU A 558 -6.30 -19.71 11.49
CA GLU A 558 -5.07 -20.40 11.87
C GLU A 558 -5.20 -21.88 11.49
N ALA A 559 -4.15 -22.44 10.87
CA ALA A 559 -4.18 -23.80 10.38
C ALA A 559 -4.31 -24.77 11.57
N GLN A 560 -5.49 -25.36 11.75
CA GLN A 560 -5.71 -26.43 12.73
C GLN A 560 -5.00 -27.70 12.24
N LEU A 561 -3.70 -27.76 12.52
CA LEU A 561 -2.89 -28.96 12.41
C LEU A 561 -3.41 -29.96 13.46
N LEU A 562 -4.46 -30.70 13.09
CA LEU A 562 -4.84 -31.92 13.78
C LEU A 562 -3.57 -32.78 13.89
N PRO A 563 -3.12 -33.14 15.11
CA PRO A 563 -1.92 -33.95 15.25
C PRO A 563 -2.14 -35.25 14.48
N ALA A 564 -1.20 -35.56 13.56
CA ALA A 564 -1.32 -36.72 12.68
C ALA A 564 -1.71 -37.95 13.50
N PRO A 565 -2.80 -38.67 13.14
CA PRO A 565 -3.46 -39.63 14.02
C PRO A 565 -2.44 -40.67 14.47
N GLY A 566 -2.02 -40.55 15.73
CA GLY A 566 -0.77 -41.14 16.22
C GLY A 566 -0.74 -42.62 15.91
N THR A 567 0.16 -43.04 15.01
CA THR A 567 0.13 -44.36 14.38
C THR A 567 -0.04 -45.43 15.46
N GLY A 568 -1.19 -46.13 15.44
CA GLY A 568 -1.75 -46.88 16.56
C GLY A 568 -0.92 -48.09 17.01
N ARG A 569 0.28 -47.83 17.51
CA ARG A 569 1.25 -48.84 17.90
C ARG A 569 0.89 -49.31 19.30
N HIS A 570 -0.05 -50.26 19.34
CA HIS A 570 -0.55 -50.93 20.54
C HIS A 570 0.61 -51.41 21.43
N SER A 571 1.00 -50.56 22.38
CA SER A 571 1.91 -50.93 23.44
C SER A 571 1.08 -51.70 24.45
N ARG A 572 1.17 -53.03 24.42
CA ARG A 572 0.65 -53.85 25.51
C ARG A 572 1.32 -53.37 26.79
N ARG A 573 0.52 -53.12 27.82
CA ARG A 573 1.04 -52.96 29.17
C ARG A 573 1.40 -54.36 29.65
N ASP A 574 2.68 -54.72 29.56
CA ASP A 574 3.16 -55.95 30.19
C ASP A 574 2.87 -55.87 31.69
N GLY A 575 2.35 -56.97 32.23
CA GLY A 575 2.16 -57.14 33.66
C GLY A 575 3.44 -57.69 34.25
N THR A 576 3.98 -56.99 35.25
CA THR A 576 4.89 -57.56 36.23
C THR A 576 4.19 -57.47 37.58
N ASP A 577 3.87 -58.63 38.15
CA ASP A 577 3.60 -58.73 39.58
C ASP A 577 4.86 -58.29 40.35
N ASP A 578 4.67 -57.57 41.44
CA ASP A 578 5.50 -57.63 42.64
C ASP A 578 4.58 -57.31 43.83
N ALA A 579 4.87 -57.89 44.99
CA ALA A 579 3.93 -58.04 46.11
C ALA A 579 4.24 -57.12 47.31
N ASP A 580 3.52 -57.36 48.42
CA ASP A 580 3.77 -56.90 49.79
C ASP A 580 3.61 -55.36 50.01
N ASP A 581 2.70 -54.88 50.86
CA ASP A 581 2.73 -55.01 52.33
C ASP A 581 1.33 -54.85 52.99
N GLU A 582 1.24 -55.06 54.31
CA GLU A 582 -0.02 -55.24 55.07
C GLU A 582 -0.55 -54.03 55.89
N ASP A 583 -1.86 -54.13 56.21
CA ASP A 583 -2.48 -53.90 57.54
C ASP A 583 -3.14 -52.55 57.97
N LEU A 584 -4.10 -52.69 58.92
CA LEU A 584 -4.90 -51.70 59.70
C LEU A 584 -6.01 -50.93 58.93
N ALA A 585 -7.33 -51.16 59.12
CA ALA A 585 -8.22 -50.97 60.30
C ALA A 585 -8.67 -49.48 60.51
N GLU A 586 -9.90 -49.11 60.94
CA GLU A 586 -11.04 -49.85 61.56
C GLU A 586 -12.39 -49.05 61.47
N TYR A 587 -13.53 -49.68 61.83
CA TYR A 587 -14.91 -49.14 62.11
C TYR A 587 -15.82 -48.54 61.01
N GLY A 588 -17.11 -48.96 60.99
CA GLY A 588 -18.17 -48.27 60.22
C GLY A 588 -19.55 -48.94 59.98
N GLU A 589 -20.12 -49.72 60.91
CA GLU A 589 -21.45 -50.39 60.77
C GLU A 589 -22.55 -49.77 61.68
N PRO A 590 -23.87 -50.09 61.56
CA PRO A 590 -24.62 -50.63 60.41
C PRO A 590 -26.05 -50.02 60.19
N GLY A 591 -26.65 -50.34 59.04
CA GLY A 591 -28.02 -50.93 59.00
C GLY A 591 -29.28 -50.05 58.81
N SER A 592 -30.11 -50.43 57.83
CA SER A 592 -31.55 -50.70 58.01
C SER A 592 -32.15 -51.38 56.76
N TYR A 593 -33.05 -52.36 56.93
CA TYR A 593 -33.90 -52.92 55.87
C TYR A 593 -35.27 -52.23 55.88
N GLU A 594 -35.88 -52.02 54.71
CA GLU A 594 -37.33 -52.22 54.54
C GLU A 594 -37.71 -52.45 53.06
N GLU A 595 -38.68 -53.34 52.85
CA GLU A 595 -39.31 -53.82 51.61
C GLU A 595 -40.84 -53.82 51.88
N PRO A 596 -41.79 -54.12 50.96
CA PRO A 596 -41.65 -54.57 49.56
C PRO A 596 -42.71 -53.98 48.56
N ALA A 597 -42.79 -54.63 47.38
CA ALA A 597 -43.98 -54.88 46.56
C ALA A 597 -44.45 -53.85 45.50
N GLY A 598 -44.67 -54.38 44.28
CA GLY A 598 -45.15 -53.66 43.10
C GLY A 598 -45.28 -54.55 41.86
N TYR A 599 -46.07 -55.64 41.94
CA TYR A 599 -46.25 -56.63 40.86
C TYR A 599 -47.01 -56.05 39.64
N GLY A 600 -46.68 -56.46 38.40
CA GLY A 600 -47.29 -55.83 37.21
C GLY A 600 -47.03 -56.44 35.83
N GLY A 601 -47.28 -57.75 35.63
CA GLY A 601 -47.40 -58.39 34.30
C GLY A 601 -48.20 -59.70 34.42
N PRO A 602 -48.38 -60.52 33.36
CA PRO A 602 -47.98 -60.36 31.94
C PRO A 602 -49.16 -60.56 30.95
N ALA A 603 -48.93 -60.49 29.62
CA ALA A 603 -49.60 -61.34 28.60
C ALA A 603 -49.09 -61.08 27.17
N GLY A 604 -49.06 -62.16 26.36
CA GLY A 604 -49.29 -62.15 24.90
C GLY A 604 -50.37 -63.21 24.60
N PRO A 605 -50.53 -63.74 23.37
CA PRO A 605 -49.75 -63.51 22.15
C PRO A 605 -50.67 -63.21 20.93
N GLU A 606 -50.41 -63.87 19.78
CA GLU A 606 -51.21 -64.00 18.54
C GLU A 606 -51.06 -62.95 17.43
N ALA A 607 -50.91 -63.49 16.21
CA ALA A 607 -51.14 -62.87 14.90
C ALA A 607 -51.94 -63.90 14.07
N PRO A 608 -52.70 -63.49 13.03
CA PRO A 608 -52.12 -63.68 11.70
C PRO A 608 -52.60 -62.71 10.58
N ALA A 609 -51.79 -62.68 9.51
CA ALA A 609 -52.13 -62.57 8.08
C ALA A 609 -53.07 -61.46 7.54
N GLY A 610 -52.54 -60.71 6.57
CA GLY A 610 -53.30 -59.91 5.58
C GLY A 610 -52.38 -59.51 4.41
N HIS A 611 -52.88 -59.60 3.17
CA HIS A 611 -52.17 -59.29 1.91
C HIS A 611 -51.76 -57.79 1.82
N GLU A 612 -50.80 -57.33 1.00
CA GLU A 612 -50.44 -57.76 -0.37
C GLU A 612 -48.92 -57.78 -0.67
N ALA A 613 -48.58 -58.39 -1.82
CA ALA A 613 -47.25 -58.53 -2.45
C ALA A 613 -47.47 -58.82 -3.96
N PRO A 614 -46.46 -58.82 -4.87
CA PRO A 614 -45.00 -58.68 -4.65
C PRO A 614 -44.34 -57.57 -5.49
N TYR A 615 -43.00 -57.53 -5.49
CA TYR A 615 -42.17 -56.77 -6.42
C TYR A 615 -41.45 -57.72 -7.41
N GLU A 616 -41.64 -57.50 -8.70
CA GLU A 616 -40.89 -58.03 -9.86
C GLU A 616 -40.80 -56.84 -10.85
N GLU A 617 -39.83 -56.65 -11.75
CA GLU A 617 -38.57 -57.33 -12.14
C GLU A 617 -37.58 -56.18 -12.56
N SER A 618 -36.34 -56.28 -13.04
CA SER A 618 -35.57 -57.33 -13.74
C SER A 618 -34.06 -57.22 -13.41
N ALA A 619 -33.26 -58.18 -13.87
CA ALA A 619 -31.79 -58.21 -13.78
C ALA A 619 -31.12 -57.90 -15.15
N PRO A 620 -29.87 -58.31 -15.44
CA PRO A 620 -28.58 -58.06 -14.76
C PRO A 620 -27.54 -57.38 -15.70
N TYR A 621 -26.31 -57.13 -15.22
CA TYR A 621 -25.14 -56.95 -16.10
C TYR A 621 -23.85 -57.53 -15.48
N GLY A 622 -22.98 -58.12 -16.32
CA GLY A 622 -21.58 -58.39 -15.97
C GLY A 622 -20.84 -59.37 -16.88
N ARG A 623 -19.51 -59.13 -17.04
CA ARG A 623 -18.45 -60.09 -17.44
C ARG A 623 -18.52 -60.71 -18.87
N VAL A 624 -17.42 -60.99 -19.59
CA VAL A 624 -16.00 -60.52 -19.67
C VAL A 624 -15.53 -60.80 -21.12
N ALA A 625 -14.42 -60.20 -21.60
CA ALA A 625 -13.36 -60.93 -22.34
C ALA A 625 -12.15 -60.02 -22.67
N GLU A 626 -10.98 -60.65 -22.82
CA GLU A 626 -9.74 -60.07 -23.38
C GLU A 626 -9.51 -60.60 -24.81
N LEU A 627 -8.76 -59.88 -25.66
CA LEU A 627 -7.46 -60.33 -26.22
C LEU A 627 -6.94 -59.53 -27.45
N ALA A 628 -5.61 -59.33 -27.44
CA ALA A 628 -4.69 -59.19 -28.58
C ALA A 628 -4.75 -57.96 -29.53
N ALA A 629 -3.56 -57.56 -30.00
CA ALA A 629 -3.30 -56.49 -30.98
C ALA A 629 -2.87 -57.10 -32.34
N PRO A 630 -2.70 -56.29 -33.41
CA PRO A 630 -1.34 -55.79 -33.71
C PRO A 630 -1.28 -54.43 -34.46
N GLY A 631 -0.06 -53.94 -34.73
CA GLY A 631 0.20 -53.06 -35.90
C GLY A 631 1.00 -51.78 -35.64
N ARG A 632 2.19 -51.67 -36.24
CA ARG A 632 2.88 -50.38 -36.45
C ARG A 632 2.43 -49.75 -37.76
N ALA A 633 2.33 -48.42 -37.81
CA ALA A 633 2.34 -47.62 -39.03
C ALA A 633 3.08 -46.30 -38.78
N GLU A 634 3.68 -45.73 -39.82
CA GLU A 634 4.61 -44.58 -39.73
C GLU A 634 3.92 -43.24 -40.04
N PRO A 635 4.45 -42.10 -39.54
CA PRO A 635 3.97 -40.78 -39.92
C PRO A 635 4.47 -40.39 -41.34
N PRO A 636 3.62 -39.85 -42.22
CA PRO A 636 4.04 -39.36 -43.54
C PRO A 636 4.85 -38.05 -43.43
N ALA A 637 5.81 -37.86 -44.35
CA ALA A 637 6.82 -36.81 -44.25
C ALA A 637 6.65 -35.65 -45.27
N ARG A 638 6.99 -34.44 -44.80
CA ARG A 638 7.51 -33.26 -45.52
C ARG A 638 6.95 -32.89 -46.92
N ALA A 639 6.26 -31.74 -46.94
CA ALA A 639 6.55 -30.61 -47.84
C ALA A 639 6.08 -29.31 -47.15
N GLY A 640 6.75 -28.15 -47.22
CA GLY A 640 8.08 -27.82 -47.74
C GLY A 640 8.58 -26.51 -47.09
N GLN A 641 9.86 -26.15 -47.25
CA GLN A 641 10.44 -24.94 -46.63
C GLN A 641 10.19 -23.68 -47.45
N VAL A 642 10.01 -22.54 -46.79
CA VAL A 642 10.28 -21.19 -47.33
C VAL A 642 10.95 -20.36 -46.23
N GLU A 643 12.08 -19.73 -46.53
CA GLU A 643 12.80 -18.86 -45.60
C GLU A 643 12.17 -17.46 -45.54
N ALA A 644 12.01 -16.90 -44.33
CA ALA A 644 11.66 -15.50 -44.14
C ALA A 644 12.94 -14.64 -44.14
N VAL A 645 13.30 -14.10 -45.30
CA VAL A 645 14.51 -13.28 -45.47
C VAL A 645 14.37 -11.91 -44.78
N VAL A 646 15.40 -11.51 -44.03
CA VAL A 646 15.47 -10.22 -43.33
C VAL A 646 15.66 -9.06 -44.32
N PRO A 647 14.80 -8.03 -44.34
CA PRO A 647 15.02 -6.81 -45.12
C PRO A 647 15.98 -5.85 -44.40
N PRO A 648 17.06 -5.38 -45.04
CA PRO A 648 18.01 -4.44 -44.42
C PRO A 648 17.50 -2.98 -44.44
N ALA A 649 18.01 -2.18 -43.50
CA ALA A 649 17.69 -0.76 -43.39
C ALA A 649 18.19 0.06 -44.61
N ARG A 650 17.46 1.12 -44.96
CA ARG A 650 17.90 2.12 -45.96
C ARG A 650 18.29 3.43 -45.29
N GLY A 651 19.53 3.87 -45.54
CA GLY A 651 19.96 5.24 -45.29
C GLY A 651 19.41 6.24 -46.33
N PRO A 652 19.73 7.53 -46.19
CA PRO A 652 19.18 8.59 -47.04
C PRO A 652 19.72 8.54 -48.48
N ALA A 653 18.92 9.04 -49.42
CA ALA A 653 19.30 9.27 -50.80
C ALA A 653 19.07 10.74 -51.18
N GLU A 654 19.90 11.26 -52.09
CA GLU A 654 20.02 12.69 -52.38
C GLU A 654 19.00 13.21 -53.42
N ARG A 655 18.93 14.54 -53.57
CA ARG A 655 18.11 15.20 -54.60
C ARG A 655 18.82 15.19 -55.96
N PRO A 656 18.07 15.06 -57.05
CA PRO A 656 18.40 15.75 -58.31
C PRO A 656 17.62 17.07 -58.46
N GLN A 657 18.14 17.96 -59.31
CA GLN A 657 17.42 19.14 -59.82
C GLN A 657 17.03 18.90 -61.29
N GLU A 658 15.85 19.36 -61.71
CA GLU A 658 15.58 19.99 -63.02
C GLU A 658 14.12 20.52 -62.98
N LEU A 659 13.73 21.75 -63.34
CA LEU A 659 13.99 22.62 -64.51
C LEU A 659 13.35 22.14 -65.83
N ARG A 660 12.04 22.45 -66.02
CA ARG A 660 11.56 23.43 -67.03
C ARG A 660 10.03 23.37 -67.26
N ALA A 661 9.38 24.52 -67.05
CA ALA A 661 8.39 25.11 -67.97
C ALA A 661 8.33 26.62 -67.66
#